data_AF-A0AB39KT06-F1
#
_entry.id   AF-A0AB39KT06-F1
#
_cell.length_a   1.000
_cell.length_b   1.000
_cell.length_c   1.000
_cell.angle_alpha   90.00
_cell.angle_beta   90.00
_cell.angle_gamma   90.00
#
_symmetry.space_group_name_H-M   'P 1'
#
loop_
_entity.id
_entity.type
_entity.pdbx_description
1 polymer ?
#
loop_
_entity_poly.entity_id
_entity_poly.type
_entity_poly.pdbx_seq_one_letter_code
_entity_poly.pdbx_strand_id
1 'polypeptide(L)'
;MSLHDRRCSVRSRRAAARHVRGRGLHQRRADLLRPADDGQAAAAPAGGTQAVWNVSLAFFQAALLVGYGYAHLLQKLSFRRQLGMHLIALLIAAIVLPLRITTLMGDPRTDMPALWLLGALALSVGLPFAVLSATAPLIQAWRARAVNDGSEPYALYAASNLGSLIALLAYPVLIEPVLTVGVQRYAWTGGYALFFLLIALLALSLRNVPDLALTDKHEAAPPVTWRQRLIWLGLSALPSSLLLGTTAYLTADVASAPFLWVGPLALYLVSFIIAFQTKPLISQRWALFLQAVLLPAAVLLTPFPTHGAIVQGAIHLSAFFMTALVSHQALVARRPAAGDLTEFYLWLSVGGVLGGAFNAFLAPVIFSRVMEYPLVLLLAAAVRPWRQPKLSNFEWGVFVTGVFAAFVAVVMAEPRGVKAEAATALVFVVAACSIMSRHALVYAILLVMLLVGAQSAGQRAEVEKTWRSFFGVARVSSINVKGLGGEVRMLTHGTTLHGAQAQNPAFRCQPLLYYARNTPIAQVFGTKGAQPRPLNVGVLGLGTGAIAAYSQADDKMTFFEIDPLMIRLSDDPLGFTYVRECAKGAVDFKLGDGRLLVAKEPDSSFDILLMDAFSSDAVPAHLLTVEAIRLYLSKLKPDGVMILHLSNRNLELDAPAQAAVAAAGGSALRQYYTPDPNSPPLAETAEDVLIVGRSPEALKPFRDDPRWTWPQAEKVRPWTDDYTDLFGAMVRRLRERSRLLGQGD
;
A
#
# COMPACT_ATOMS: atom_id res chain seq x y z
N MET A 1 -4.18 -57.84 68.62
CA MET A 1 -2.76 -57.46 68.74
C MET A 1 -2.41 -56.61 67.51
N SER A 2 -2.20 -55.31 67.75
CA SER A 2 -1.52 -54.29 66.93
C SER A 2 -1.68 -54.35 65.38
N LEU A 3 -2.42 -53.49 64.68
CA LEU A 3 -2.35 -52.02 64.57
C LEU A 3 -0.97 -51.43 64.19
N HIS A 4 -0.26 -52.00 63.21
CA HIS A 4 0.71 -51.27 62.38
C HIS A 4 1.18 -52.13 61.19
N ASP A 5 0.43 -52.22 60.07
CA ASP A 5 1.02 -52.50 58.74
C ASP A 5 0.06 -52.47 57.52
N ARG A 6 -0.82 -51.46 57.40
CA ARG A 6 -1.67 -51.30 56.20
C ARG A 6 -1.78 -49.85 55.73
N ARG A 7 -0.64 -49.15 55.56
CA ARG A 7 -0.60 -47.80 54.96
C ARG A 7 0.46 -47.56 53.89
N CYS A 8 1.00 -48.60 53.24
CA CYS A 8 1.95 -48.43 52.12
C CYS A 8 1.50 -48.91 50.73
N SER A 9 0.35 -49.58 50.55
CA SER A 9 -0.06 -50.07 49.21
C SER A 9 -1.28 -49.39 48.57
N VAL A 10 -1.87 -48.37 49.20
CA VAL A 10 -3.06 -47.65 48.67
C VAL A 10 -2.74 -46.22 48.21
N ARG A 11 -1.54 -45.69 48.50
CA ARG A 11 -1.11 -44.34 48.08
C ARG A 11 -0.51 -44.28 46.67
N SER A 12 -0.02 -45.40 46.10
CA SER A 12 0.60 -45.40 44.75
C SER A 12 -0.41 -45.53 43.60
N ARG A 13 -1.60 -46.11 43.82
CA ARG A 13 -2.64 -46.23 42.76
C ARG A 13 -3.60 -45.04 42.66
N ARG A 14 -3.68 -44.17 43.68
CA ARG A 14 -4.46 -42.91 43.63
C ARG A 14 -3.67 -41.72 43.06
N ALA A 15 -2.34 -41.78 43.02
CA ALA A 15 -1.50 -40.76 42.39
C ALA A 15 -1.49 -40.90 40.85
N ALA A 16 -1.48 -42.13 40.32
CA ALA A 16 -1.51 -42.39 38.88
C ALA A 16 -2.88 -42.05 38.23
N ALA A 17 -3.99 -42.20 38.95
CA ALA A 17 -5.33 -41.88 38.44
C ALA A 17 -5.70 -40.38 38.51
N ARG A 18 -5.00 -39.58 39.34
CA ARG A 18 -5.17 -38.11 39.38
C ARG A 18 -4.29 -37.37 38.36
N HIS A 19 -3.24 -38.01 37.84
CA HIS A 19 -2.39 -37.40 36.82
C HIS A 19 -2.94 -37.55 35.38
N VAL A 20 -3.84 -38.51 35.14
CA VAL A 20 -4.48 -38.71 33.82
C VAL A 20 -5.81 -37.93 33.68
N ARG A 21 -6.50 -37.60 34.78
CA ARG A 21 -7.71 -36.73 34.74
C ARG A 21 -7.43 -35.23 34.89
N GLY A 22 -6.21 -34.83 35.26
CA GLY A 22 -5.80 -33.41 35.36
C GLY A 22 -5.31 -32.78 34.06
N ARG A 23 -4.83 -33.57 33.08
CA ARG A 23 -4.35 -33.04 31.79
C ARG A 23 -5.48 -32.76 30.79
N GLY A 24 -6.57 -33.52 30.82
CA GLY A 24 -7.72 -33.33 29.94
C GLY A 24 -8.65 -32.15 30.30
N LEU A 25 -8.59 -31.65 31.54
CA LEU A 25 -9.39 -30.51 32.00
C LEU A 25 -8.66 -29.16 31.87
N HIS A 26 -7.32 -29.16 31.87
CA HIS A 26 -6.54 -27.97 31.53
C HIS A 26 -6.49 -27.69 30.02
N GLN A 27 -6.58 -28.73 29.17
CA GLN A 27 -6.75 -28.54 27.72
C GLN A 27 -8.14 -28.00 27.37
N ARG A 28 -9.22 -28.54 27.96
CA ARG A 28 -10.59 -28.05 27.68
C ARG A 28 -10.93 -26.69 28.29
N ARG A 29 -10.20 -26.22 29.32
CA ARG A 29 -10.33 -24.83 29.82
C ARG A 29 -9.42 -23.84 29.08
N ALA A 30 -8.35 -24.29 28.43
CA ALA A 30 -7.55 -23.45 27.53
C ALA A 30 -8.29 -23.14 26.21
N ASP A 31 -9.19 -24.02 25.78
CA ASP A 31 -10.03 -23.81 24.58
C ASP A 31 -11.21 -22.83 24.80
N LEU A 32 -11.54 -22.50 26.06
CA LEU A 32 -12.63 -21.58 26.44
C LEU A 32 -12.15 -20.15 26.80
N LEU A 33 -10.83 -19.92 26.77
CA LEU A 33 -10.19 -18.63 27.05
C LEU A 33 -9.28 -18.21 25.90
N ARG A 34 -9.65 -18.50 24.65
CA ARG A 34 -9.13 -17.74 23.50
C ARG A 34 -9.91 -16.42 23.47
N PRO A 35 -9.28 -15.26 23.75
CA PRO A 35 -9.87 -14.02 23.30
C PRO A 35 -10.02 -14.15 21.78
N ALA A 36 -11.23 -13.93 21.29
CA ALA A 36 -11.49 -13.72 19.87
C ALA A 36 -10.89 -12.35 19.48
N ASP A 37 -9.57 -12.25 19.51
CA ASP A 37 -8.79 -11.06 19.18
C ASP A 37 -8.20 -11.21 17.77
N ASP A 38 -9.05 -11.58 16.80
CA ASP A 38 -8.70 -11.65 15.36
C ASP A 38 -8.80 -10.28 14.67
N GLY A 39 -8.67 -9.20 15.44
CA GLY A 39 -9.07 -7.85 15.03
C GLY A 39 -8.19 -7.20 13.96
N GLN A 40 -6.95 -7.67 13.81
CA GLN A 40 -5.98 -7.14 12.86
C GLN A 40 -5.59 -8.16 11.77
N ALA A 41 -5.83 -9.46 12.03
CA ALA A 41 -5.69 -10.53 11.05
C ALA A 41 -6.54 -10.30 9.79
N ALA A 42 -7.60 -9.47 9.88
CA ALA A 42 -8.50 -9.17 8.77
C ALA A 42 -8.21 -7.85 8.03
N ALA A 43 -7.33 -6.96 8.54
CA ALA A 43 -6.85 -5.78 7.78
C ALA A 43 -5.63 -6.13 6.93
N ALA A 44 -4.87 -7.13 7.40
CA ALA A 44 -3.67 -7.65 6.80
C ALA A 44 -3.81 -8.65 5.62
N PRO A 45 -4.93 -9.36 5.38
CA PRO A 45 -4.90 -10.56 4.54
C PRO A 45 -5.16 -10.24 3.05
N ALA A 46 -5.31 -8.96 2.68
CA ALA A 46 -5.37 -8.53 1.29
C ALA A 46 -3.98 -8.23 0.67
N GLY A 47 -2.89 -8.40 1.45
CA GLY A 47 -1.55 -7.96 1.09
C GLY A 47 -1.45 -6.42 1.14
N GLY A 48 -0.39 -5.87 1.73
CA GLY A 48 -0.19 -4.41 1.85
C GLY A 48 0.12 -3.74 0.51
N THR A 49 -0.77 -3.82 -0.47
CA THR A 49 -0.56 -3.37 -1.85
C THR A 49 -1.14 -1.97 -2.08
N GLN A 50 -0.62 -1.29 -3.10
CA GLN A 50 -1.16 -0.01 -3.57
C GLN A 50 -2.65 -0.09 -3.96
N ALA A 51 -3.12 -1.25 -4.41
CA ALA A 51 -4.51 -1.43 -4.84
C ALA A 51 -5.46 -1.46 -3.65
N VAL A 52 -5.06 -2.09 -2.53
CA VAL A 52 -5.82 -2.05 -1.27
C VAL A 52 -6.03 -0.61 -0.81
N TRP A 53 -5.00 0.23 -0.88
CA TRP A 53 -5.12 1.67 -0.61
C TRP A 53 -6.09 2.37 -1.55
N ASN A 54 -5.94 2.19 -2.86
CA ASN A 54 -6.78 2.86 -3.85
C ASN A 54 -8.26 2.47 -3.73
N VAL A 55 -8.56 1.18 -3.54
CA VAL A 55 -9.93 0.69 -3.34
C VAL A 55 -10.50 1.19 -2.01
N SER A 56 -9.70 1.21 -0.93
CA SER A 56 -10.13 1.75 0.36
C SER A 56 -10.45 3.24 0.27
N LEU A 57 -9.61 4.01 -0.44
CA LEU A 57 -9.83 5.45 -0.63
C LEU A 57 -11.07 5.72 -1.49
N ALA A 58 -11.27 4.96 -2.57
CA ALA A 58 -12.50 5.03 -3.37
C ALA A 58 -13.75 4.68 -2.55
N PHE A 59 -13.65 3.68 -1.67
CA PHE A 59 -14.72 3.35 -0.72
C PHE A 59 -15.05 4.52 0.22
N PHE A 60 -14.05 5.12 0.88
CA PHE A 60 -14.28 6.23 1.80
C PHE A 60 -14.80 7.48 1.08
N GLN A 61 -14.39 7.72 -0.18
CA GLN A 61 -14.99 8.75 -1.02
C GLN A 61 -16.47 8.47 -1.30
N ALA A 62 -16.83 7.21 -1.58
CA ALA A 62 -18.22 6.82 -1.82
C ALA A 62 -19.07 6.91 -0.54
N ALA A 63 -18.52 6.48 0.60
CA ALA A 63 -19.19 6.59 1.90
C ALA A 63 -19.38 8.06 2.32
N LEU A 64 -18.43 8.94 1.99
CA LEU A 64 -18.56 10.39 2.18
C LEU A 64 -19.66 10.96 1.27
N LEU A 65 -19.74 10.54 0.00
CA LEU A 65 -20.83 10.91 -0.91
C LEU A 65 -22.20 10.48 -0.34
N VAL A 66 -22.31 9.27 0.21
CA VAL A 66 -23.54 8.81 0.89
C VAL A 66 -23.89 9.71 2.08
N GLY A 67 -22.92 10.04 2.93
CA GLY A 67 -23.12 10.94 4.06
C GLY A 67 -23.55 12.35 3.65
N TYR A 68 -22.94 12.90 2.60
CA TYR A 68 -23.30 14.22 2.06
C TYR A 68 -24.68 14.21 1.39
N GLY A 69 -25.01 13.13 0.66
CA GLY A 69 -26.34 12.91 0.11
C GLY A 69 -27.40 12.84 1.21
N TYR A 70 -27.13 12.09 2.29
CA TYR A 70 -27.97 12.04 3.48
C TYR A 70 -28.15 13.44 4.10
N ALA A 71 -27.06 14.19 4.32
CA ALA A 71 -27.14 15.55 4.85
C ALA A 71 -27.97 16.50 3.96
N HIS A 72 -27.78 16.44 2.63
CA HIS A 72 -28.51 17.25 1.67
C HIS A 72 -30.02 16.94 1.66
N LEU A 73 -30.39 15.66 1.73
CA LEU A 73 -31.80 15.26 1.82
C LEU A 73 -32.41 15.67 3.15
N LEU A 74 -31.66 15.53 4.25
CA LEU A 74 -32.13 15.86 5.59
C LEU A 74 -32.42 17.35 5.74
N GLN A 75 -31.65 18.21 5.06
CA GLN A 75 -31.86 19.67 5.09
C GLN A 75 -33.21 20.15 4.56
N LYS A 76 -33.94 19.30 3.83
CA LYS A 76 -35.31 19.58 3.33
C LYS A 76 -36.38 19.43 4.41
N LEU A 77 -36.03 18.90 5.58
CA LEU A 77 -36.93 18.72 6.72
C LEU A 77 -36.81 19.87 7.72
N SER A 78 -37.81 20.01 8.60
CA SER A 78 -37.76 20.93 9.76
C SER A 78 -36.54 20.63 10.66
N PHE A 79 -35.93 21.65 11.25
CA PHE A 79 -34.69 21.52 12.03
C PHE A 79 -34.76 20.40 13.11
N ARG A 80 -35.87 20.30 13.84
CA ARG A 80 -36.08 19.28 14.87
C ARG A 80 -36.04 17.84 14.34
N ARG A 81 -36.58 17.61 13.13
CA ARG A 81 -36.53 16.29 12.48
C ARG A 81 -35.11 15.95 12.04
N GLN A 82 -34.36 16.93 11.53
CA GLN A 82 -32.96 16.72 11.16
C GLN A 82 -32.14 16.21 12.34
N LEU A 83 -32.28 16.91 13.46
CA LEU A 83 -31.56 16.61 14.69
C LEU A 83 -31.91 15.24 15.26
N GLY A 84 -33.21 14.92 15.36
CA GLY A 84 -33.68 13.62 15.85
C GLY A 84 -33.23 12.46 14.95
N MET A 85 -33.36 12.61 13.63
CA MET A 85 -32.91 11.60 12.67
C MET A 85 -31.40 11.40 12.72
N HIS A 86 -30.61 12.47 12.88
CA HIS A 86 -29.16 12.36 12.98
C HIS A 86 -28.71 11.67 14.27
N LEU A 87 -29.36 11.96 15.41
CA LEU A 87 -29.10 11.24 16.65
C LEU A 87 -29.46 9.75 16.54
N ILE A 88 -30.59 9.41 15.91
CA ILE A 88 -30.96 8.01 15.64
C ILE A 88 -29.93 7.35 14.72
N ALA A 89 -29.49 8.03 13.66
CA ALA A 89 -28.48 7.50 12.75
C ALA A 89 -27.14 7.23 13.46
N LEU A 90 -26.74 8.10 14.39
CA LEU A 90 -25.55 7.88 15.24
C LEU A 90 -25.75 6.66 16.17
N LEU A 91 -26.92 6.47 16.76
CA LEU A 91 -27.20 5.28 17.57
C LEU A 91 -27.18 3.99 16.75
N ILE A 92 -27.74 3.99 15.54
CA ILE A 92 -27.70 2.83 14.65
C ILE A 92 -26.25 2.54 14.22
N ALA A 93 -25.49 3.57 13.88
CA ALA A 93 -24.06 3.43 13.56
C ALA A 93 -23.24 2.85 14.73
N ALA A 94 -23.63 3.11 15.98
CA ALA A 94 -22.95 2.58 17.16
C ALA A 94 -23.05 1.03 17.28
N ILE A 95 -23.97 0.36 16.57
CA ILE A 95 -24.13 -1.10 16.58
C ILE A 95 -22.86 -1.80 16.07
N VAL A 96 -22.09 -1.13 15.20
CA VAL A 96 -20.84 -1.66 14.63
C VAL A 96 -19.66 -1.53 15.61
N LEU A 97 -19.84 -0.87 16.75
CA LEU A 97 -18.80 -0.67 17.75
C LEU A 97 -18.72 -1.85 18.72
N PRO A 98 -17.51 -2.24 19.15
CA PRO A 98 -16.23 -1.61 18.84
C PRO A 98 -15.69 -2.00 17.44
N LEU A 99 -15.11 -1.04 16.70
CA LEU A 99 -14.70 -1.24 15.29
C LEU A 99 -13.75 -2.43 15.12
N ARG A 100 -14.10 -3.34 14.22
CA ARG A 100 -13.30 -4.49 13.83
C ARG A 100 -13.62 -4.84 12.38
N ILE A 101 -12.68 -5.51 11.70
CA ILE A 101 -12.98 -6.02 10.37
C ILE A 101 -13.85 -7.27 10.50
N THR A 102 -14.92 -7.30 9.70
CA THR A 102 -15.89 -8.38 9.71
C THR A 102 -15.29 -9.68 9.19
N THR A 103 -15.69 -10.80 9.80
CA THR A 103 -15.41 -12.15 9.30
C THR A 103 -16.58 -12.73 8.50
N LEU A 104 -17.70 -11.99 8.38
CA LEU A 104 -18.90 -12.45 7.66
C LEU A 104 -18.66 -12.70 6.17
N MET A 105 -17.65 -12.06 5.58
CA MET A 105 -17.25 -12.24 4.18
C MET A 105 -16.33 -13.45 3.95
N GLY A 106 -15.93 -14.17 5.02
CA GLY A 106 -14.94 -15.23 4.96
C GLY A 106 -13.52 -14.73 4.68
N ASP A 107 -12.62 -15.68 4.37
CA ASP A 107 -11.24 -15.39 3.97
C ASP A 107 -11.19 -14.50 2.70
N PRO A 108 -10.14 -13.68 2.51
CA PRO A 108 -10.00 -12.86 1.31
C PRO A 108 -9.99 -13.68 0.03
N ARG A 109 -10.70 -13.15 -0.96
CA ARG A 109 -10.82 -13.73 -2.30
C ARG A 109 -9.75 -13.18 -3.24
N THR A 110 -8.92 -14.05 -3.79
CA THR A 110 -7.87 -13.68 -4.78
C THR A 110 -8.41 -13.47 -6.19
N ASP A 111 -9.60 -14.02 -6.49
CA ASP A 111 -10.26 -13.87 -7.79
C ASP A 111 -11.02 -12.54 -7.92
N MET A 112 -11.56 -12.01 -6.82
CA MET A 112 -12.26 -10.72 -6.77
C MET A 112 -11.86 -9.88 -5.53
N PRO A 113 -10.57 -9.53 -5.37
CA PRO A 113 -10.06 -8.90 -4.15
C PRO A 113 -10.65 -7.52 -3.88
N ALA A 114 -10.86 -6.71 -4.92
CA ALA A 114 -11.46 -5.38 -4.78
C ALA A 114 -12.89 -5.45 -4.23
N LEU A 115 -13.72 -6.38 -4.74
CA LEU A 115 -15.11 -6.53 -4.31
C LEU A 115 -15.19 -7.07 -2.88
N TRP A 116 -14.34 -8.04 -2.52
CA TRP A 116 -14.24 -8.52 -1.15
C TRP A 116 -13.88 -7.39 -0.18
N LEU A 117 -12.89 -6.56 -0.52
CA LEU A 117 -12.47 -5.43 0.32
C LEU A 117 -13.58 -4.40 0.49
N LEU A 118 -14.30 -4.05 -0.58
CA LEU A 118 -15.46 -3.14 -0.50
C LEU A 118 -16.54 -3.68 0.46
N GLY A 119 -16.87 -4.97 0.35
CA GLY A 119 -17.84 -5.61 1.24
C GLY A 119 -17.38 -5.64 2.69
N ALA A 120 -16.11 -5.98 2.92
CA ALA A 120 -15.50 -5.98 4.24
C ALA A 120 -15.56 -4.58 4.87
N LEU A 121 -15.15 -3.53 4.16
CA LEU A 121 -15.20 -2.15 4.66
C LEU A 121 -16.63 -1.66 4.89
N ALA A 122 -17.56 -1.97 3.98
CA ALA A 122 -18.97 -1.60 4.11
C ALA A 122 -19.60 -2.11 5.41
N LEU A 123 -19.36 -3.38 5.74
CA LEU A 123 -19.88 -4.03 6.94
C LEU A 123 -19.11 -3.65 8.22
N SER A 124 -17.84 -3.25 8.10
CA SER A 124 -16.96 -3.00 9.26
C SER A 124 -16.95 -1.55 9.72
N VAL A 125 -17.00 -0.59 8.80
CA VAL A 125 -16.84 0.84 9.11
C VAL A 125 -17.71 1.78 8.27
N GLY A 126 -18.33 1.27 7.19
CA GLY A 126 -19.07 2.09 6.23
C GLY A 126 -20.17 2.93 6.86
N LEU A 127 -21.02 2.33 7.69
CA LEU A 127 -22.13 3.03 8.32
C LEU A 127 -21.65 4.12 9.32
N PRO A 128 -20.78 3.82 10.31
CA PRO A 128 -20.21 4.86 11.17
C PRO A 128 -19.55 6.00 10.39
N PHE A 129 -18.76 5.68 9.36
CA PHE A 129 -18.09 6.68 8.56
C PHE A 129 -19.08 7.59 7.80
N ALA A 130 -20.07 7.00 7.12
CA ALA A 130 -21.07 7.76 6.37
C ALA A 130 -21.86 8.73 7.26
N VAL A 131 -22.32 8.26 8.44
CA VAL A 131 -23.06 9.11 9.39
C VAL A 131 -22.16 10.21 9.97
N LEU A 132 -20.91 9.90 10.35
CA LEU A 132 -19.98 10.92 10.85
C LEU A 132 -19.67 11.98 9.80
N SER A 133 -19.45 11.57 8.54
CA SER A 133 -19.15 12.49 7.43
C SER A 133 -20.28 13.49 7.15
N ALA A 134 -21.54 13.11 7.40
CA ALA A 134 -22.69 14.00 7.29
C ALA A 134 -22.70 15.13 8.32
N THR A 135 -21.96 14.99 9.42
CA THR A 135 -22.06 15.90 10.57
C THR A 135 -21.48 17.28 10.27
N ALA A 136 -20.35 17.35 9.55
CA ALA A 136 -19.74 18.62 9.18
C ALA A 136 -20.67 19.51 8.32
N PRO A 137 -21.25 19.06 7.20
CA PRO A 137 -22.17 19.89 6.41
C PRO A 137 -23.47 20.21 7.16
N LEU A 138 -23.96 19.31 8.02
CA LEU A 138 -25.13 19.60 8.87
C LEU A 138 -24.86 20.73 9.86
N ILE A 139 -23.77 20.64 10.64
CA ILE A 139 -23.40 21.68 11.61
C ILE A 139 -23.14 23.02 10.92
N GLN A 140 -22.47 23.02 9.77
CA GLN A 140 -22.23 24.24 8.99
C GLN A 140 -23.55 24.89 8.54
N ALA A 141 -24.50 24.10 8.06
CA ALA A 141 -25.82 24.60 7.67
C ALA A 141 -26.63 25.09 8.86
N TRP A 142 -26.61 24.37 9.99
CA TRP A 142 -27.28 24.80 11.21
C TRP A 142 -26.70 26.12 11.74
N ARG A 143 -25.38 26.28 11.72
CA ARG A 143 -24.71 27.52 12.11
C ARG A 143 -25.06 28.68 11.17
N ALA A 144 -24.99 28.46 9.85
CA ALA A 144 -25.30 29.50 8.86
C ALA A 144 -26.74 30.03 8.98
N ARG A 145 -27.68 29.20 9.44
CA ARG A 145 -29.05 29.62 9.71
C ARG A 145 -29.23 30.26 11.09
N ALA A 146 -28.53 29.77 12.11
CA ALA A 146 -28.69 30.25 13.49
C ALA A 146 -27.92 31.54 13.81
N VAL A 147 -26.80 31.80 13.14
CA VAL A 147 -25.91 32.92 13.41
C VAL A 147 -25.81 33.79 12.15
N ASN A 148 -26.56 34.89 12.13
CA ASN A 148 -26.62 35.82 11.00
C ASN A 148 -25.57 36.95 11.15
N ASP A 149 -24.31 36.58 11.38
CA ASP A 149 -23.21 37.52 11.67
C ASP A 149 -22.35 37.87 10.44
N GLY A 150 -22.70 37.34 9.25
CA GLY A 150 -21.92 37.51 8.03
C GLY A 150 -20.57 36.79 8.03
N SER A 151 -20.27 35.97 9.04
CA SER A 151 -19.04 35.18 9.08
C SER A 151 -19.14 33.99 8.12
N GLU A 152 -18.17 33.88 7.20
CA GLU A 152 -18.14 32.79 6.24
C GLU A 152 -17.97 31.42 6.96
N PRO A 153 -18.87 30.43 6.77
CA PRO A 153 -18.79 29.11 7.44
C PRO A 153 -17.54 28.29 7.12
N TYR A 154 -16.74 28.71 6.13
CA TYR A 154 -15.60 27.95 5.59
C TYR A 154 -14.43 27.77 6.55
N ALA A 155 -14.31 28.62 7.58
CA ALA A 155 -13.32 28.42 8.63
C ALA A 155 -13.48 27.05 9.32
N LEU A 156 -14.71 26.55 9.46
CA LEU A 156 -14.99 25.22 10.01
C LEU A 156 -14.57 24.09 9.06
N TYR A 157 -14.71 24.30 7.75
CA TYR A 157 -14.26 23.33 6.74
C TYR A 157 -12.73 23.21 6.72
N ALA A 158 -12.02 24.33 6.77
CA ALA A 158 -10.57 24.35 6.87
C ALA A 158 -10.08 23.72 8.19
N ALA A 159 -10.74 24.02 9.32
CA ALA A 159 -10.41 23.41 10.61
C ALA A 159 -10.60 21.88 10.61
N SER A 160 -11.67 21.37 10.00
CA SER A 160 -11.91 19.92 9.86
C SER A 160 -10.82 19.23 9.03
N ASN A 161 -10.37 19.85 7.93
CA ASN A 161 -9.27 19.32 7.11
C ASN A 161 -7.94 19.37 7.86
N LEU A 162 -7.68 20.44 8.63
CA LEU A 162 -6.50 20.53 9.48
C LEU A 162 -6.48 19.44 10.56
N GLY A 163 -7.61 19.18 11.22
CA GLY A 163 -7.75 18.08 12.17
C GLY A 163 -7.48 16.72 11.52
N SER A 164 -7.98 16.50 10.30
CA SER A 164 -7.73 15.29 9.51
C SER A 164 -6.26 15.13 9.14
N LEU A 165 -5.58 16.23 8.79
CA LEU A 165 -4.14 16.25 8.50
C LEU A 165 -3.31 15.92 9.74
N ILE A 166 -3.65 16.49 10.90
CA ILE A 166 -2.97 16.18 12.18
C ILE A 166 -3.15 14.69 12.50
N ALA A 167 -4.36 14.15 12.40
CA ALA A 167 -4.63 12.73 12.64
C ALA A 167 -3.84 11.82 11.68
N LEU A 168 -3.80 12.17 10.39
CA LEU A 168 -3.05 11.44 9.37
C LEU A 168 -1.55 11.36 9.67
N LEU A 169 -0.94 12.47 10.11
CA LEU A 169 0.49 12.52 10.44
C LEU A 169 0.80 11.88 11.80
N ALA A 170 -0.10 12.02 12.76
CA ALA A 170 0.06 11.45 14.09
C ALA A 170 -0.04 9.92 14.10
N TYR A 171 -0.81 9.31 13.18
CA TYR A 171 -1.02 7.87 13.19
C TYR A 171 0.28 7.05 13.09
N PRO A 172 1.11 7.16 12.04
CA PRO A 172 2.32 6.34 11.91
C PRO A 172 3.43 6.71 12.89
N VAL A 173 3.48 7.97 13.37
CA VAL A 173 4.59 8.46 14.20
C VAL A 173 4.31 8.34 15.70
N LEU A 174 3.05 8.46 16.13
CA LEU A 174 2.67 8.52 17.55
C LEU A 174 1.71 7.42 17.95
N ILE A 175 0.69 7.12 17.14
CA ILE A 175 -0.37 6.17 17.53
C ILE A 175 0.09 4.73 17.34
N GLU A 176 0.54 4.38 16.13
CA GLU A 176 0.97 3.02 15.77
C GLU A 176 2.15 2.52 16.64
N PRO A 177 3.23 3.29 16.89
CA PRO A 177 4.36 2.79 17.68
C PRO A 177 4.05 2.60 19.18
N VAL A 178 3.05 3.30 19.71
CA VAL A 178 2.77 3.38 21.15
C VAL A 178 1.57 2.53 21.56
N LEU A 179 0.51 2.52 20.76
CA LEU A 179 -0.78 1.93 21.11
C LEU A 179 -1.05 0.66 20.31
N THR A 180 -1.50 -0.40 20.99
CA THR A 180 -2.00 -1.60 20.31
C THR A 180 -3.35 -1.33 19.65
N VAL A 181 -3.72 -2.13 18.64
CA VAL A 181 -4.97 -1.93 17.92
C VAL A 181 -6.20 -2.16 18.80
N GLY A 182 -6.11 -3.05 19.79
CA GLY A 182 -7.12 -3.20 20.85
C GLY A 182 -7.37 -1.89 21.60
N VAL A 183 -6.31 -1.20 22.05
CA VAL A 183 -6.44 0.10 22.72
C VAL A 183 -7.03 1.15 21.78
N GLN A 184 -6.57 1.20 20.53
CA GLN A 184 -7.09 2.12 19.52
C GLN A 184 -8.60 1.92 19.29
N ARG A 185 -9.07 0.66 19.23
CA ARG A 185 -10.47 0.31 19.05
C ARG A 185 -11.36 0.83 20.18
N TYR A 186 -10.96 0.63 21.43
CA TYR A 186 -11.73 1.10 22.59
C TYR A 186 -11.66 2.63 22.72
N ALA A 187 -10.51 3.24 22.46
CA ALA A 187 -10.35 4.69 22.42
C ALA A 187 -11.28 5.33 21.37
N TRP A 188 -11.39 4.73 20.18
CA TRP A 188 -12.32 5.19 19.14
C TRP A 188 -13.77 5.06 19.60
N THR A 189 -14.12 3.96 20.27
CA THR A 189 -15.48 3.75 20.82
C THR A 189 -15.83 4.80 21.88
N GLY A 190 -14.90 5.11 22.79
CA GLY A 190 -15.07 6.19 23.76
C GLY A 190 -15.16 7.57 23.09
N GLY A 191 -14.34 7.83 22.07
CA GLY A 191 -14.40 9.05 21.27
C GLY A 191 -15.73 9.22 20.53
N TYR A 192 -16.29 8.13 20.00
CA TYR A 192 -17.61 8.11 19.38
C TYR A 192 -18.73 8.43 20.38
N ALA A 193 -18.69 7.82 21.57
CA ALA A 193 -19.65 8.10 22.63
C ALA A 193 -19.59 9.57 23.08
N LEU A 194 -18.39 10.12 23.26
CA LEU A 194 -18.19 11.54 23.56
C LEU A 194 -18.75 12.42 22.43
N PHE A 195 -18.46 12.08 21.17
CA PHE A 195 -18.98 12.81 20.02
C PHE A 195 -20.52 12.80 19.98
N PHE A 196 -21.15 11.64 20.20
CA PHE A 196 -22.60 11.54 20.30
C PHE A 196 -23.16 12.45 21.40
N LEU A 197 -22.55 12.47 22.59
CA LEU A 197 -22.95 13.35 23.69
C LEU A 197 -22.83 14.83 23.31
N LEU A 198 -21.76 15.23 22.63
CA LEU A 198 -21.59 16.61 22.15
C LEU A 198 -22.69 17.02 21.17
N ILE A 199 -23.05 16.14 20.22
CA ILE A 199 -24.15 16.39 19.28
C ILE A 199 -25.50 16.44 20.01
N ALA A 200 -25.72 15.57 21.01
CA ALA A 200 -26.93 15.60 21.83
C ALA A 200 -27.01 16.88 22.71
N LEU A 201 -25.88 17.37 23.23
CA LEU A 201 -25.84 18.64 23.96
C LEU A 201 -26.10 19.84 23.04
N LEU A 202 -25.55 19.83 21.83
CA LEU A 202 -25.87 20.82 20.78
C LEU A 202 -27.36 20.75 20.41
N ALA A 203 -27.92 19.56 20.35
CA ALA A 203 -29.34 19.35 20.10
C ALA A 203 -30.21 20.02 21.17
N LEU A 204 -29.83 19.85 22.43
CA LEU A 204 -30.53 20.42 23.57
C LEU A 204 -30.38 21.94 23.67
N SER A 205 -29.22 22.50 23.30
CA SER A 205 -29.02 23.96 23.32
C SER A 205 -29.85 24.67 22.25
N LEU A 206 -30.07 24.02 21.10
CA LEU A 206 -30.85 24.57 19.99
C LEU A 206 -32.36 24.27 20.06
N ARG A 207 -32.84 23.56 21.08
CA ARG A 207 -34.25 23.10 21.19
C ARG A 207 -35.28 24.23 21.22
N ASN A 208 -34.88 25.41 21.69
CA ASN A 208 -35.73 26.59 21.88
C ASN A 208 -35.63 27.61 20.74
N VAL A 209 -34.81 27.37 19.71
CA VAL A 209 -34.71 28.25 18.54
C VAL A 209 -35.95 28.03 17.65
N PRO A 210 -36.77 29.07 17.37
CA PRO A 210 -37.96 28.93 16.52
C PRO A 210 -37.60 28.59 15.07
N ASP A 211 -38.29 27.61 14.45
CA ASP A 211 -38.09 27.20 13.04
C ASP A 211 -38.23 28.40 12.07
N LEU A 212 -39.08 29.40 12.40
CA LEU A 212 -39.36 30.60 11.60
C LEU A 212 -38.20 31.58 11.50
N ALA A 213 -37.21 31.54 12.40
CA ALA A 213 -36.00 32.38 12.31
C ALA A 213 -34.97 31.82 11.31
N LEU A 214 -35.18 30.59 10.82
CA LEU A 214 -34.26 29.85 9.95
C LEU A 214 -34.72 29.83 8.48
N THR A 215 -35.89 30.39 8.16
CA THR A 215 -36.54 30.25 6.84
C THR A 215 -36.49 31.47 5.92
N ASP A 216 -36.04 32.65 6.34
CA ASP A 216 -36.13 33.84 5.46
C ASP A 216 -34.86 34.67 5.36
N LYS A 217 -34.58 35.08 4.10
CA LYS A 217 -33.52 35.98 3.60
C LYS A 217 -32.20 35.37 3.11
N HIS A 218 -32.26 34.41 2.20
CA HIS A 218 -31.27 34.41 1.12
C HIS A 218 -31.96 34.87 -0.16
N GLU A 219 -31.49 35.98 -0.73
CA GLU A 219 -31.85 36.35 -2.11
C GLU A 219 -31.73 35.11 -3.00
N ALA A 220 -32.77 34.85 -3.80
CA ALA A 220 -32.81 33.71 -4.69
C ALA A 220 -31.68 33.83 -5.72
N ALA A 221 -30.54 33.22 -5.42
CA ALA A 221 -29.44 33.10 -6.36
C ALA A 221 -29.97 32.33 -7.60
N PRO A 222 -29.50 32.70 -8.80
CA PRO A 222 -29.92 32.00 -10.01
C PRO A 222 -29.59 30.50 -9.90
N PRO A 223 -30.47 29.61 -10.38
CA PRO A 223 -30.30 28.18 -10.21
C PRO A 223 -29.01 27.70 -10.87
N VAL A 224 -28.30 26.80 -10.20
CA VAL A 224 -27.06 26.21 -10.69
C VAL A 224 -27.31 25.52 -12.04
N THR A 225 -26.55 25.90 -13.07
CA THR A 225 -26.65 25.30 -14.41
C THR A 225 -25.95 23.94 -14.48
N TRP A 226 -26.39 23.06 -15.38
CA TRP A 226 -25.72 21.78 -15.64
C TRP A 226 -24.25 21.95 -16.07
N ARG A 227 -23.95 23.01 -16.83
CA ARG A 227 -22.57 23.34 -17.19
C ARG A 227 -21.71 23.58 -15.95
N GLN A 228 -22.23 24.31 -14.96
CA GLN A 228 -21.53 24.58 -13.71
C GLN A 228 -21.31 23.29 -12.91
N ARG A 229 -22.33 22.42 -12.83
CA ARG A 229 -22.22 21.09 -12.18
C ARG A 229 -21.13 20.22 -12.80
N LEU A 230 -21.08 20.15 -14.13
CA LEU A 230 -20.04 19.41 -14.86
C LEU A 230 -18.64 19.99 -14.65
N ILE A 231 -18.52 21.32 -14.53
CA ILE A 231 -17.24 21.97 -14.20
C ILE A 231 -16.81 21.60 -12.78
N TRP A 232 -17.71 21.63 -11.80
CA TRP A 232 -17.40 21.23 -10.43
C TRP A 232 -16.99 19.76 -10.35
N LEU A 233 -17.72 18.89 -11.06
CA LEU A 233 -17.41 17.47 -11.17
C LEU A 233 -16.00 17.26 -11.76
N GLY A 234 -15.69 17.89 -12.89
CA GLY A 234 -14.38 17.75 -13.53
C GLY A 234 -13.23 18.27 -12.67
N LEU A 235 -13.36 19.47 -12.09
CA LEU A 235 -12.32 20.08 -11.26
C LEU A 235 -12.08 19.34 -9.93
N SER A 236 -13.04 18.52 -9.47
CA SER A 236 -12.87 17.68 -8.28
C SER A 236 -12.40 16.27 -8.61
N ALA A 237 -12.82 15.72 -9.76
CA ALA A 237 -12.37 14.42 -10.23
C ALA A 237 -10.87 14.38 -10.56
N LEU A 238 -10.33 15.45 -11.17
CA LEU A 238 -8.91 15.54 -11.53
C LEU A 238 -7.97 15.39 -10.33
N PRO A 239 -8.04 16.22 -9.28
CA PRO A 239 -7.13 16.10 -8.14
C PRO A 239 -7.38 14.83 -7.34
N SER A 240 -8.62 14.31 -7.30
CA SER A 240 -8.92 13.01 -6.68
C SER A 240 -8.24 11.85 -7.44
N SER A 241 -8.35 11.83 -8.76
CA SER A 241 -7.67 10.84 -9.60
C SER A 241 -6.15 10.96 -9.50
N LEU A 242 -5.60 12.18 -9.48
CA LEU A 242 -4.17 12.39 -9.29
C LEU A 242 -3.67 11.98 -7.91
N LEU A 243 -4.48 12.10 -6.85
CA LEU A 243 -4.11 11.61 -5.52
C LEU A 243 -3.83 10.10 -5.57
N LEU A 244 -4.75 9.32 -6.14
CA LEU A 244 -4.58 7.87 -6.27
C LEU A 244 -3.50 7.52 -7.31
N GLY A 245 -3.44 8.23 -8.43
CA GLY A 245 -2.51 7.98 -9.53
C GLY A 245 -1.06 8.28 -9.13
N THR A 246 -0.82 9.40 -8.44
CA THR A 246 0.49 9.75 -7.90
C THR A 246 0.93 8.71 -6.87
N THR A 247 0.02 8.28 -5.98
CA THR A 247 0.32 7.23 -5.00
C THR A 247 0.71 5.93 -5.68
N ALA A 248 -0.06 5.49 -6.68
CA ALA A 248 0.23 4.28 -7.45
C ALA A 248 1.58 4.38 -8.18
N TYR A 249 1.83 5.48 -8.89
CA TYR A 249 3.09 5.67 -9.61
C TYR A 249 4.29 5.72 -8.66
N LEU A 250 4.20 6.46 -7.55
CA LEU A 250 5.29 6.54 -6.59
C LEU A 250 5.60 5.17 -5.98
N THR A 251 4.57 4.39 -5.61
CA THR A 251 4.75 3.07 -4.97
C THR A 251 5.15 1.96 -5.95
N ALA A 252 4.72 2.04 -7.21
CA ALA A 252 5.01 1.04 -8.23
C ALA A 252 6.34 1.28 -8.95
N ASP A 253 6.67 2.55 -9.23
CA ASP A 253 7.73 2.91 -10.20
C ASP A 253 8.86 3.76 -9.60
N VAL A 254 8.66 4.41 -8.45
CA VAL A 254 9.69 5.26 -7.82
C VAL A 254 10.34 4.59 -6.61
N ALA A 255 9.54 4.23 -5.60
CA ALA A 255 10.01 3.56 -4.40
C ALA A 255 8.88 2.80 -3.70
N SER A 256 9.10 1.52 -3.38
CA SER A 256 8.19 0.76 -2.53
C SER A 256 8.56 0.97 -1.06
N ALA A 257 8.10 2.08 -0.47
CA ALA A 257 8.38 2.43 0.92
C ALA A 257 7.07 2.55 1.75
N PRO A 258 7.08 2.11 3.03
CA PRO A 258 5.96 2.34 3.94
C PRO A 258 5.61 3.83 4.05
N PHE A 259 4.33 4.13 4.29
CA PHE A 259 3.81 5.49 4.48
C PHE A 259 3.93 6.43 3.28
N LEU A 260 4.41 5.98 2.11
CA LEU A 260 4.56 6.84 0.95
C LEU A 260 3.23 7.47 0.50
N TRP A 261 2.11 6.79 0.76
CA TRP A 261 0.74 7.29 0.53
C TRP A 261 0.32 8.45 1.45
N VAL A 262 0.98 8.62 2.62
CA VAL A 262 0.71 9.73 3.54
C VAL A 262 1.05 11.06 2.88
N GLY A 263 2.12 11.12 2.10
CA GLY A 263 2.57 12.34 1.40
C GLY A 263 1.52 12.91 0.45
N PRO A 264 1.07 12.17 -0.58
CA PRO A 264 0.00 12.60 -1.48
C PRO A 264 -1.27 13.01 -0.73
N LEU A 265 -1.74 12.22 0.25
CA LEU A 265 -2.97 12.55 0.97
C LEU A 265 -2.82 13.82 1.82
N ALA A 266 -1.67 14.00 2.49
CA ALA A 266 -1.38 15.22 3.24
C ALA A 266 -1.37 16.45 2.32
N LEU A 267 -0.70 16.37 1.17
CA LEU A 267 -0.66 17.46 0.19
C LEU A 267 -2.04 17.76 -0.40
N TYR A 268 -2.86 16.72 -0.63
CA TYR A 268 -4.24 16.90 -1.04
C TYR A 268 -5.05 17.70 -0.01
N LEU A 269 -4.96 17.36 1.27
CA LEU A 269 -5.62 18.09 2.35
C LEU A 269 -5.09 19.53 2.49
N VAL A 270 -3.77 19.72 2.42
CA VAL A 270 -3.13 21.05 2.45
C VAL A 270 -3.64 21.92 1.29
N SER A 271 -3.85 21.33 0.11
CA SER A 271 -4.37 22.08 -1.04
C SER A 271 -5.79 22.60 -0.80
N PHE A 272 -6.64 21.83 -0.10
CA PHE A 272 -7.95 22.29 0.37
C PHE A 272 -7.82 23.39 1.42
N ILE A 273 -6.94 23.21 2.42
CA ILE A 273 -6.71 24.19 3.49
C ILE A 273 -6.30 25.55 2.88
N ILE A 274 -5.36 25.56 1.93
CA ILE A 274 -4.90 26.79 1.27
C ILE A 274 -6.01 27.37 0.37
N ALA A 275 -6.70 26.54 -0.40
CA ALA A 275 -7.71 27.02 -1.36
C ALA A 275 -8.93 27.65 -0.69
N PHE A 276 -9.34 27.17 0.48
CA PHE A 276 -10.53 27.64 1.20
C PHE A 276 -10.25 28.76 2.23
N GLN A 277 -9.01 29.26 2.31
CA GLN A 277 -8.68 30.46 3.09
C GLN A 277 -9.19 31.73 2.40
N THR A 278 -9.60 32.73 3.19
CA THR A 278 -10.02 34.05 2.70
C THR A 278 -8.90 34.77 1.94
N LYS A 279 -7.65 34.62 2.39
CA LYS A 279 -6.44 35.05 1.69
C LYS A 279 -5.52 33.83 1.52
N PRO A 280 -5.54 33.15 0.35
CA PRO A 280 -4.77 31.93 0.16
C PRO A 280 -3.27 32.25 0.22
N LEU A 281 -2.51 31.46 0.99
CA LEU A 281 -1.05 31.58 1.13
C LEU A 281 -0.32 31.58 -0.22
N ILE A 282 -0.79 30.78 -1.17
CA ILE A 282 -0.26 30.72 -2.54
C ILE A 282 -1.33 31.28 -3.48
N SER A 283 -1.07 32.43 -4.09
CA SER A 283 -1.99 33.02 -5.06
C SER A 283 -2.16 32.12 -6.31
N GLN A 284 -3.32 32.21 -6.97
CA GLN A 284 -3.57 31.45 -8.20
C GLN A 284 -2.56 31.73 -9.31
N ARG A 285 -1.98 32.95 -9.38
CA ARG A 285 -0.95 33.29 -10.37
C ARG A 285 0.32 32.47 -10.14
N TRP A 286 0.76 32.37 -8.89
CA TRP A 286 1.94 31.58 -8.50
C TRP A 286 1.70 30.09 -8.62
N ALA A 287 0.53 29.59 -8.19
CA ALA A 287 0.16 28.19 -8.35
C ALA A 287 0.19 27.77 -9.82
N LEU A 288 -0.39 28.59 -10.71
CA LEU A 288 -0.31 28.37 -12.15
C LEU A 288 1.15 28.37 -12.65
N PHE A 289 1.95 29.37 -12.30
CA PHE A 289 3.35 29.45 -12.75
C PHE A 289 4.16 28.21 -12.32
N LEU A 290 4.09 27.82 -11.06
CA LEU A 290 4.79 26.64 -10.55
C LEU A 290 4.30 25.35 -11.21
N GLN A 291 2.97 25.21 -11.38
CA GLN A 291 2.40 24.10 -12.12
C GLN A 291 2.97 24.02 -13.55
N ALA A 292 3.13 25.15 -14.25
CA ALA A 292 3.62 25.18 -15.62
C ALA A 292 5.04 24.60 -15.78
N VAL A 293 5.88 24.78 -14.76
CA VAL A 293 7.28 24.31 -14.73
C VAL A 293 7.36 22.86 -14.20
N LEU A 294 6.55 22.51 -13.20
CA LEU A 294 6.61 21.20 -12.55
C LEU A 294 6.01 20.07 -13.38
N LEU A 295 4.97 20.35 -14.18
CA LEU A 295 4.31 19.32 -15.01
C LEU A 295 5.23 18.74 -16.09
N PRO A 296 5.93 19.54 -16.91
CA PRO A 296 6.85 19.02 -17.90
C PRO A 296 7.98 18.22 -17.24
N ALA A 297 8.51 18.69 -16.11
CA ALA A 297 9.53 17.97 -15.35
C ALA A 297 9.02 16.60 -14.86
N ALA A 298 7.81 16.57 -14.27
CA ALA A 298 7.20 15.32 -13.81
C ALA A 298 6.92 14.35 -14.97
N VAL A 299 6.40 14.84 -16.10
CA VAL A 299 6.13 14.03 -17.30
C VAL A 299 7.43 13.46 -17.88
N LEU A 300 8.46 14.30 -18.03
CA LEU A 300 9.78 13.90 -18.53
C LEU A 300 10.38 12.77 -17.70
N LEU A 301 10.27 12.85 -16.37
CA LEU A 301 10.87 11.88 -15.45
C LEU A 301 10.10 10.55 -15.34
N THR A 302 8.89 10.43 -15.90
CA THR A 302 8.08 9.20 -15.79
C THR A 302 8.76 7.90 -16.26
N PRO A 303 9.55 7.88 -17.35
CA PRO A 303 10.15 6.64 -17.85
C PRO A 303 11.59 6.42 -17.38
N PHE A 304 12.18 7.37 -16.65
CA PHE A 304 13.59 7.31 -16.25
C PHE A 304 13.70 6.95 -14.77
N PRO A 305 14.20 5.75 -14.43
CA PRO A 305 14.63 5.47 -13.08
C PRO A 305 15.88 6.31 -12.79
N THR A 306 15.74 7.29 -11.91
CA THR A 306 16.85 8.15 -11.47
C THR A 306 17.52 7.57 -10.23
N HIS A 307 18.83 7.76 -10.06
CA HIS A 307 19.53 7.38 -8.82
C HIS A 307 19.06 8.17 -7.58
N GLY A 308 18.17 9.17 -7.76
CA GLY A 308 17.64 10.03 -6.70
C GLY A 308 16.13 9.92 -6.55
N ALA A 309 15.63 8.76 -6.09
CA ALA A 309 14.20 8.51 -5.87
C ALA A 309 13.51 9.60 -5.00
N ILE A 310 14.25 10.20 -4.05
CA ILE A 310 13.76 11.32 -3.23
C ILE A 310 13.48 12.56 -4.09
N VAL A 311 14.40 12.95 -4.97
CA VAL A 311 14.27 14.12 -5.84
C VAL A 311 13.14 13.91 -6.85
N GLN A 312 13.10 12.72 -7.47
CA GLN A 312 12.01 12.34 -8.37
C GLN A 312 10.66 12.39 -7.64
N GLY A 313 10.56 11.75 -6.48
CA GLY A 313 9.37 11.79 -5.63
C GLY A 313 8.94 13.22 -5.28
N ALA A 314 9.88 14.09 -4.91
CA ALA A 314 9.59 15.50 -4.60
C ALA A 314 9.04 16.28 -5.80
N ILE A 315 9.56 16.06 -7.01
CA ILE A 315 9.06 16.68 -8.23
C ILE A 315 7.63 16.22 -8.52
N HIS A 316 7.38 14.90 -8.48
CA HIS A 316 6.05 14.33 -8.72
C HIS A 316 5.01 14.81 -7.68
N LEU A 317 5.37 14.80 -6.39
CA LEU A 317 4.51 15.31 -5.31
C LEU A 317 4.23 16.81 -5.47
N SER A 318 5.22 17.60 -5.88
CA SER A 318 5.05 19.04 -6.12
C SER A 318 4.15 19.31 -7.33
N ALA A 319 4.35 18.57 -8.43
CA ALA A 319 3.51 18.67 -9.63
C ALA A 319 2.04 18.32 -9.33
N PHE A 320 1.83 17.22 -8.58
CA PHE A 320 0.52 16.83 -8.06
C PHE A 320 -0.09 17.92 -7.20
N PHE A 321 0.62 18.38 -6.17
CA PHE A 321 0.13 19.38 -5.22
C PHE A 321 -0.27 20.69 -5.91
N MET A 322 0.57 21.21 -6.81
CA MET A 322 0.26 22.45 -7.53
C MET A 322 -0.94 22.27 -8.47
N THR A 323 -1.09 21.09 -9.09
CA THR A 323 -2.27 20.79 -9.91
C THR A 323 -3.54 20.68 -9.09
N ALA A 324 -3.46 20.03 -7.92
CA ALA A 324 -4.57 19.95 -6.99
C ALA A 324 -4.97 21.33 -6.47
N LEU A 325 -3.99 22.15 -6.08
CA LEU A 325 -4.21 23.51 -5.62
C LEU A 325 -4.86 24.38 -6.69
N VAL A 326 -4.38 24.34 -7.94
CA VAL A 326 -4.99 25.08 -9.06
C VAL A 326 -6.45 24.67 -9.26
N SER A 327 -6.74 23.36 -9.20
CA SER A 327 -8.09 22.81 -9.36
C SER A 327 -9.01 23.23 -8.21
N HIS A 328 -8.54 23.12 -6.96
CA HIS A 328 -9.30 23.52 -5.78
C HIS A 328 -9.53 25.03 -5.71
N GLN A 329 -8.56 25.86 -6.08
CA GLN A 329 -8.75 27.31 -6.19
C GLN A 329 -9.78 27.66 -7.29
N ALA A 330 -9.75 26.95 -8.41
CA ALA A 330 -10.74 27.12 -9.47
C ALA A 330 -12.17 26.69 -9.06
N LEU A 331 -12.29 25.69 -8.18
CA LEU A 331 -13.55 25.28 -7.54
C LEU A 331 -14.07 26.34 -6.58
N VAL A 332 -13.21 26.82 -5.66
CA VAL A 332 -13.58 27.84 -4.66
C VAL A 332 -13.98 29.16 -5.32
N ALA A 333 -13.33 29.54 -6.42
CA ALA A 333 -13.71 30.72 -7.20
C ALA A 333 -15.09 30.60 -7.88
N ARG A 334 -15.64 29.39 -7.98
CA ARG A 334 -16.90 29.04 -8.65
C ARG A 334 -18.00 28.58 -7.68
N ARG A 335 -17.80 28.79 -6.38
CA ARG A 335 -18.74 28.40 -5.33
C ARG A 335 -20.05 29.20 -5.44
N PRO A 336 -21.21 28.58 -5.14
CA PRO A 336 -22.49 29.29 -5.12
C PRO A 336 -22.70 30.06 -3.80
N ALA A 337 -23.81 30.79 -3.70
CA ALA A 337 -24.25 31.44 -2.46
C ALA A 337 -24.60 30.41 -1.37
N ALA A 338 -24.74 30.86 -0.12
CA ALA A 338 -24.84 29.99 1.05
C ALA A 338 -26.04 28.99 1.03
N GLY A 339 -27.10 29.29 0.28
CA GLY A 339 -28.26 28.39 0.12
C GLY A 339 -27.96 27.08 -0.63
N ASP A 340 -27.03 27.09 -1.59
CA ASP A 340 -26.73 25.93 -2.47
C ASP A 340 -25.43 25.20 -2.07
N LEU A 341 -24.90 25.48 -0.87
CA LEU A 341 -23.63 24.93 -0.38
C LEU A 341 -23.63 23.41 -0.33
N THR A 342 -24.75 22.79 0.05
CA THR A 342 -24.81 21.32 0.10
C THR A 342 -24.85 20.68 -1.26
N GLU A 343 -25.49 21.30 -2.26
CA GLU A 343 -25.43 20.82 -3.64
C GLU A 343 -23.99 20.92 -4.17
N PHE A 344 -23.29 22.01 -3.87
CA PHE A 344 -21.87 22.16 -4.24
C PHE A 344 -20.99 21.06 -3.65
N TYR A 345 -21.10 20.79 -2.35
CA TYR A 345 -20.35 19.72 -1.70
C TYR A 345 -20.74 18.32 -2.22
N LEU A 346 -22.01 18.12 -2.59
CA LEU A 346 -22.46 16.89 -3.22
C LEU A 346 -21.73 16.66 -4.56
N TRP A 347 -21.73 17.63 -5.47
CA TRP A 347 -21.01 17.51 -6.76
C TRP A 347 -19.49 17.37 -6.58
N LEU A 348 -18.91 18.04 -5.58
CA LEU A 348 -17.51 17.85 -5.19
C LEU A 348 -17.23 16.39 -4.81
N SER A 349 -18.10 15.80 -3.98
CA SER A 349 -17.96 14.39 -3.57
C SER A 349 -18.20 13.41 -4.73
N VAL A 350 -19.14 13.69 -5.64
CA VAL A 350 -19.36 12.89 -6.86
C VAL A 350 -18.11 12.89 -7.74
N GLY A 351 -17.51 14.06 -8.01
CA GLY A 351 -16.26 14.11 -8.76
C GLY A 351 -15.12 13.39 -8.04
N GLY A 352 -15.02 13.55 -6.72
CA GLY A 352 -14.11 12.79 -5.87
C GLY A 352 -14.20 11.28 -6.09
N VAL A 353 -15.42 10.72 -6.01
CA VAL A 353 -15.69 9.29 -6.25
C VAL A 353 -15.35 8.88 -7.68
N LEU A 354 -15.73 9.68 -8.69
CA LEU A 354 -15.43 9.35 -10.09
C LEU A 354 -13.92 9.29 -10.35
N GLY A 355 -13.16 10.24 -9.82
CA GLY A 355 -11.71 10.25 -9.90
C GLY A 355 -11.08 9.06 -9.19
N GLY A 356 -11.56 8.72 -8.00
CA GLY A 356 -11.05 7.56 -7.24
C GLY A 356 -11.41 6.22 -7.87
N ALA A 357 -12.66 6.05 -8.29
CA ALA A 357 -13.16 4.85 -8.94
C ALA A 357 -12.47 4.57 -10.27
N PHE A 358 -12.13 5.62 -11.04
CA PHE A 358 -11.32 5.49 -12.24
C PHE A 358 -9.99 4.79 -11.94
N ASN A 359 -9.24 5.24 -10.93
CA ASN A 359 -7.95 4.66 -10.58
C ASN A 359 -8.05 3.30 -9.87
N ALA A 360 -9.10 3.08 -9.07
CA ALA A 360 -9.26 1.88 -8.28
C ALA A 360 -9.80 0.69 -9.10
N PHE A 361 -10.68 0.94 -10.08
CA PHE A 361 -11.41 -0.12 -10.77
C PHE A 361 -11.20 -0.14 -12.28
N LEU A 362 -11.16 1.03 -12.93
CA LEU A 362 -11.12 1.08 -14.40
C LEU A 362 -9.68 1.02 -14.94
N ALA A 363 -8.80 1.88 -14.43
CA ALA A 363 -7.42 1.98 -14.89
C ALA A 363 -6.62 0.67 -14.78
N PRO A 364 -6.73 -0.14 -13.71
CA PRO A 364 -6.00 -1.41 -13.62
C PRO A 364 -6.44 -2.47 -14.63
N VAL A 365 -7.67 -2.36 -15.15
CA VAL A 365 -8.23 -3.30 -16.14
C VAL A 365 -7.91 -2.84 -17.56
N ILE A 366 -7.88 -1.52 -17.81
CA ILE A 366 -7.57 -0.95 -19.12
C ILE A 366 -6.06 -0.93 -19.39
N PHE A 367 -5.24 -0.62 -18.37
CA PHE A 367 -3.81 -0.37 -18.54
C PHE A 367 -2.95 -1.42 -17.83
N SER A 368 -1.96 -1.95 -18.54
CA SER A 368 -0.92 -2.81 -17.96
C SER A 368 0.16 -2.03 -17.20
N ARG A 369 0.21 -0.70 -17.35
CA ARG A 369 1.09 0.22 -16.62
C ARG A 369 0.24 1.25 -15.87
N VAL A 370 0.85 2.02 -14.97
CA VAL A 370 0.18 3.11 -14.23
C VAL A 370 0.00 4.35 -15.13
N MET A 371 -0.72 4.18 -16.25
CA MET A 371 -0.92 5.22 -17.27
C MET A 371 -1.90 6.30 -16.82
N GLU A 372 -2.78 6.00 -15.87
CA GLU A 372 -3.74 6.95 -15.34
C GLU A 372 -3.07 8.20 -14.76
N TYR A 373 -1.88 8.08 -14.15
CA TYR A 373 -1.15 9.22 -13.60
C TYR A 373 -0.72 10.24 -14.67
N PRO A 374 0.10 9.89 -15.68
CA PRO A 374 0.47 10.84 -16.72
C PRO A 374 -0.73 11.31 -17.54
N LEU A 375 -1.71 10.46 -17.83
CA LEU A 375 -2.91 10.87 -18.60
C LEU A 375 -3.72 11.95 -17.87
N VAL A 376 -3.88 11.85 -16.55
CA VAL A 376 -4.65 12.84 -15.79
C VAL A 376 -3.85 14.13 -15.61
N LEU A 377 -2.51 14.09 -15.56
CA LEU A 377 -1.68 15.30 -15.63
C LEU A 377 -1.90 16.06 -16.95
N LEU A 378 -1.94 15.34 -18.07
CA LEU A 378 -2.22 15.91 -19.40
C LEU A 378 -3.63 16.50 -19.46
N LEU A 379 -4.62 15.79 -18.91
CA LEU A 379 -6.00 16.29 -18.85
C LEU A 379 -6.10 17.55 -17.98
N ALA A 380 -5.41 17.60 -16.85
CA ALA A 380 -5.35 18.77 -15.98
C ALA A 380 -4.67 19.98 -16.66
N ALA A 381 -3.67 19.73 -17.51
CA ALA A 381 -3.07 20.76 -18.35
C ALA A 381 -4.07 21.32 -19.39
N ALA A 382 -4.89 20.45 -20.00
CA ALA A 382 -5.87 20.84 -21.01
C ALA A 382 -7.02 21.69 -20.44
N VAL A 383 -7.43 21.44 -19.20
CA VAL A 383 -8.50 22.20 -18.51
C VAL A 383 -7.98 23.36 -17.65
N ARG A 384 -6.68 23.67 -17.76
CA ARG A 384 -6.06 24.78 -17.03
C ARG A 384 -6.81 26.09 -17.31
N PRO A 385 -7.05 26.95 -16.30
CA PRO A 385 -7.75 28.23 -16.51
C PRO A 385 -7.11 29.04 -17.65
N TRP A 386 -7.82 29.17 -18.77
CA TRP A 386 -7.28 29.72 -20.01
C TRP A 386 -6.79 31.15 -19.85
N ARG A 387 -5.60 31.44 -20.39
CA ARG A 387 -5.08 32.80 -20.51
C ARG A 387 -4.59 33.04 -21.92
N GLN A 388 -5.30 33.92 -22.63
CA GLN A 388 -5.03 34.35 -24.01
C GLN A 388 -5.40 33.29 -25.07
N PRO A 389 -6.29 33.63 -26.03
CA PRO A 389 -6.75 32.69 -27.05
C PRO A 389 -5.90 32.66 -28.33
N LYS A 390 -4.98 33.61 -28.53
CA LYS A 390 -4.18 33.73 -29.76
C LYS A 390 -2.69 33.68 -29.46
N LEU A 391 -1.97 32.90 -30.25
CA LEU A 391 -0.50 32.83 -30.26
C LEU A 391 0.10 34.01 -31.03
N SER A 392 1.18 34.55 -30.51
CA SER A 392 2.08 35.47 -31.22
C SER A 392 3.02 34.72 -32.18
N ASN A 393 3.68 35.43 -33.11
CA ASN A 393 4.63 34.82 -34.06
C ASN A 393 5.81 34.12 -33.37
N PHE A 394 6.32 34.70 -32.27
CA PHE A 394 7.36 34.08 -31.46
C PHE A 394 6.86 32.77 -30.83
N GLU A 395 5.64 32.77 -30.27
CA GLU A 395 5.06 31.58 -29.65
C GLU A 395 4.80 30.47 -30.69
N TRP A 396 4.42 30.83 -31.92
CA TRP A 396 4.34 29.89 -33.03
C TRP A 396 5.70 29.25 -33.36
N GLY A 397 6.78 30.03 -33.40
CA GLY A 397 8.13 29.51 -33.59
C GLY A 397 8.55 28.56 -32.47
N VAL A 398 8.27 28.90 -31.21
CA VAL A 398 8.53 28.05 -30.04
C VAL A 398 7.72 26.75 -30.12
N PHE A 399 6.44 26.82 -30.50
CA PHE A 399 5.60 25.65 -30.65
C PHE A 399 6.15 24.69 -31.72
N VAL A 400 6.43 25.19 -32.94
CA VAL A 400 6.98 24.37 -34.03
C VAL A 400 8.32 23.75 -33.64
N THR A 401 9.19 24.52 -32.98
CA THR A 401 10.48 24.01 -32.48
C THR A 401 10.28 22.91 -31.43
N GLY A 402 9.33 23.08 -30.51
CA GLY A 402 8.98 22.07 -29.51
C GLY A 402 8.45 20.78 -30.16
N VAL A 403 7.57 20.89 -31.16
CA VAL A 403 7.07 19.73 -31.92
C VAL A 403 8.22 19.00 -32.63
N PHE A 404 9.10 19.74 -33.31
CA PHE A 404 10.24 19.17 -34.00
C PHE A 404 11.21 18.48 -33.02
N ALA A 405 11.50 19.10 -31.88
CA ALA A 405 12.35 18.50 -30.85
C ALA A 405 11.74 17.20 -30.30
N ALA A 406 10.43 17.15 -30.06
CA ALA A 406 9.78 15.91 -29.63
C ALA A 406 9.88 14.80 -30.68
N PHE A 407 9.73 15.14 -31.97
CA PHE A 407 9.93 14.20 -33.07
C PHE A 407 11.36 13.66 -33.10
N VAL A 408 12.36 14.54 -32.96
CA VAL A 408 13.78 14.14 -32.89
C VAL A 408 14.02 13.20 -31.70
N ALA A 409 13.44 13.49 -30.53
CA ALA A 409 13.58 12.62 -29.36
C ALA A 409 13.04 11.20 -29.59
N VAL A 410 11.94 11.06 -30.34
CA VAL A 410 11.37 9.76 -30.71
C VAL A 410 12.23 9.03 -31.74
N VAL A 411 12.64 9.70 -32.81
CA VAL A 411 13.43 9.08 -33.90
C VAL A 411 14.81 8.66 -33.42
N MET A 412 15.42 9.45 -32.52
CA MET A 412 16.75 9.19 -31.98
C MET A 412 16.73 8.29 -30.73
N ALA A 413 15.55 7.82 -30.32
CA ALA A 413 15.43 6.86 -29.22
C ALA A 413 16.01 5.50 -29.65
N GLU A 414 16.95 4.98 -28.88
CA GLU A 414 17.52 3.65 -29.12
C GLU A 414 17.24 2.71 -27.94
N PRO A 415 17.11 1.39 -28.17
CA PRO A 415 16.85 0.41 -27.12
C PRO A 415 17.94 0.31 -26.03
N ARG A 416 19.12 0.92 -26.24
CA ARG A 416 20.31 0.77 -25.39
C ARG A 416 20.76 2.05 -24.68
N GLY A 417 19.94 3.09 -24.66
CA GLY A 417 20.19 4.29 -23.86
C GLY A 417 19.70 5.59 -24.50
N VAL A 418 19.69 6.65 -23.69
CA VAL A 418 19.34 8.00 -24.14
C VAL A 418 20.55 8.62 -24.82
N LYS A 419 20.50 8.83 -26.12
CA LYS A 419 21.47 9.66 -26.84
C LYS A 419 21.44 11.10 -26.32
N ALA A 420 22.60 11.76 -26.29
CA ALA A 420 22.71 13.15 -25.83
C ALA A 420 21.78 14.09 -26.62
N GLU A 421 21.57 13.78 -27.89
CA GLU A 421 20.66 14.46 -28.81
C GLU A 421 19.19 14.31 -28.38
N ALA A 422 18.77 13.10 -27.99
CA ALA A 422 17.42 12.86 -27.50
C ALA A 422 17.18 13.57 -26.15
N ALA A 423 18.16 13.55 -25.24
CA ALA A 423 18.10 14.28 -23.99
C ALA A 423 18.00 15.81 -24.21
N THR A 424 18.82 16.34 -25.12
CA THR A 424 18.82 17.76 -25.48
C THR A 424 17.49 18.17 -26.10
N ALA A 425 16.95 17.35 -27.01
CA ALA A 425 15.65 17.58 -27.62
C ALA A 425 14.52 17.63 -26.57
N LEU A 426 14.52 16.73 -25.58
CA LEU A 426 13.55 16.73 -24.49
C LEU A 426 13.63 18.01 -23.63
N VAL A 427 14.82 18.57 -23.41
CA VAL A 427 14.99 19.86 -22.71
C VAL A 427 14.33 21.00 -23.49
N PHE A 428 14.48 21.04 -24.82
CA PHE A 428 13.80 22.03 -25.66
C PHE A 428 12.27 21.90 -25.58
N VAL A 429 11.73 20.67 -25.52
CA VAL A 429 10.29 20.45 -25.34
C VAL A 429 9.82 20.97 -23.97
N VAL A 430 10.58 20.75 -22.89
CA VAL A 430 10.28 21.29 -21.55
C VAL A 430 10.28 22.81 -21.53
N ALA A 431 11.26 23.44 -22.19
CA ALA A 431 11.31 24.89 -22.33
C ALA A 431 10.10 25.41 -23.12
N ALA A 432 9.76 24.78 -24.25
CA ALA A 432 8.58 25.13 -25.04
C ALA A 432 7.28 24.99 -24.23
N CYS A 433 7.12 23.91 -23.46
CA CYS A 433 5.98 23.74 -22.55
C CYS A 433 5.87 24.92 -21.57
N SER A 434 6.98 25.28 -20.92
CA SER A 434 6.99 26.35 -19.92
C SER A 434 6.55 27.71 -20.50
N ILE A 435 7.02 28.04 -21.70
CA ILE A 435 6.66 29.27 -22.43
C ILE A 435 5.20 29.22 -22.89
N MET A 436 4.75 28.09 -23.45
CA MET A 436 3.38 27.92 -23.99
C MET A 436 2.32 27.73 -22.92
N SER A 437 2.69 27.69 -21.63
CA SER A 437 1.77 27.34 -20.55
C SER A 437 0.50 28.21 -20.50
N ARG A 438 0.55 29.46 -20.97
CA ARG A 438 -0.62 30.35 -21.03
C ARG A 438 -1.75 29.80 -21.94
N HIS A 439 -1.40 29.04 -22.97
CA HIS A 439 -2.30 28.46 -23.97
C HIS A 439 -2.59 26.98 -23.63
N ALA A 440 -3.64 26.72 -22.85
CA ALA A 440 -3.89 25.39 -22.24
C ALA A 440 -3.85 24.21 -23.24
N LEU A 441 -4.47 24.35 -24.42
CA LEU A 441 -4.50 23.28 -25.43
C LEU A 441 -3.11 23.01 -26.02
N VAL A 442 -2.38 24.06 -26.40
CA VAL A 442 -1.03 23.97 -26.97
C VAL A 442 -0.07 23.36 -25.94
N TYR A 443 -0.18 23.80 -24.70
CA TYR A 443 0.58 23.26 -23.58
C TYR A 443 0.32 21.77 -23.37
N ALA A 444 -0.95 21.34 -23.37
CA ALA A 444 -1.30 19.93 -23.26
C ALA A 444 -0.76 19.10 -24.42
N ILE A 445 -0.83 19.61 -25.66
CA ILE A 445 -0.27 18.94 -26.85
C ILE A 445 1.24 18.75 -26.70
N LEU A 446 1.99 19.77 -26.29
CA LEU A 446 3.43 19.65 -26.09
C LEU A 446 3.78 18.69 -24.95
N LEU A 447 2.98 18.63 -23.88
CA LEU A 447 3.17 17.64 -22.82
C LEU A 447 2.89 16.20 -23.31
N VAL A 448 1.89 15.99 -24.17
CA VAL A 448 1.65 14.67 -24.81
C VAL A 448 2.88 14.26 -25.61
N MET A 449 3.41 15.18 -26.43
CA MET A 449 4.61 14.93 -27.22
C MET A 449 5.84 14.66 -26.34
N LEU A 450 5.99 15.40 -25.24
CA LEU A 450 7.04 15.16 -24.25
C LEU A 450 6.93 13.76 -23.64
N LEU A 451 5.73 13.34 -23.26
CA LEU A 451 5.48 12.01 -22.70
C LEU A 451 5.88 10.93 -23.71
N VAL A 452 5.43 11.04 -24.96
CA VAL A 452 5.76 10.07 -26.02
C VAL A 452 7.28 10.03 -26.25
N GLY A 453 7.93 11.19 -26.42
CA GLY A 453 9.39 11.27 -26.59
C GLY A 453 10.17 10.68 -25.42
N ALA A 454 9.76 10.99 -24.18
CA ALA A 454 10.40 10.46 -22.99
C ALA A 454 10.24 8.93 -22.86
N GLN A 455 9.03 8.40 -23.12
CA GLN A 455 8.75 6.97 -23.04
C GLN A 455 9.52 6.17 -24.10
N SER A 456 9.71 6.73 -25.29
CA SER A 456 10.56 6.12 -26.31
C SER A 456 12.03 6.11 -25.88
N ALA A 457 12.53 7.21 -25.30
CA ALA A 457 13.94 7.32 -24.90
C ALA A 457 14.30 6.55 -23.61
N GLY A 458 13.35 6.28 -22.72
CA GLY A 458 13.62 5.72 -21.38
C GLY A 458 13.78 4.19 -21.28
N GLN A 459 13.62 3.44 -22.36
CA GLN A 459 13.71 1.97 -22.32
C GLN A 459 15.18 1.50 -22.21
N ARG A 460 15.61 1.06 -21.03
CA ARG A 460 16.99 0.58 -20.75
C ARG A 460 17.17 -0.94 -20.90
N ALA A 461 16.10 -1.70 -20.71
CA ALA A 461 16.06 -3.15 -20.94
C ALA A 461 14.95 -3.43 -21.94
N GLU A 462 15.11 -4.49 -22.73
CA GLU A 462 14.07 -4.92 -23.64
C GLU A 462 12.93 -5.50 -22.80
N VAL A 463 11.93 -4.65 -22.50
CA VAL A 463 10.73 -5.05 -21.78
C VAL A 463 9.90 -5.87 -22.75
N GLU A 464 10.00 -7.19 -22.64
CA GLU A 464 9.24 -8.13 -23.45
C GLU A 464 7.74 -7.92 -23.21
N LYS A 465 7.33 -7.86 -21.93
CA LYS A 465 5.92 -7.76 -21.56
C LYS A 465 5.71 -7.21 -20.16
N THR A 466 4.59 -6.50 -19.97
CA THR A 466 4.16 -5.95 -18.69
C THR A 466 2.74 -6.40 -18.41
N TRP A 467 2.48 -6.77 -17.16
CA TRP A 467 1.17 -7.14 -16.65
C TRP A 467 0.87 -6.35 -15.38
N ARG A 468 -0.42 -6.16 -15.12
CA ARG A 468 -0.92 -5.51 -13.91
C ARG A 468 -1.98 -6.41 -13.29
N SER A 469 -1.75 -6.81 -12.05
CA SER A 469 -2.72 -7.52 -11.21
C SER A 469 -3.21 -6.59 -10.09
N PHE A 470 -4.08 -7.10 -9.22
CA PHE A 470 -4.43 -6.40 -7.97
C PHE A 470 -3.22 -6.26 -7.03
N PHE A 471 -2.25 -7.19 -7.11
CA PHE A 471 -1.12 -7.25 -6.19
C PHE A 471 0.07 -6.39 -6.65
N GLY A 472 0.15 -6.06 -7.93
CA GLY A 472 1.10 -5.07 -8.43
C GLY A 472 1.33 -5.13 -9.94
N VAL A 473 2.42 -4.51 -10.36
CA VAL A 473 2.86 -4.49 -11.76
C VAL A 473 4.04 -5.43 -11.91
N ALA A 474 3.90 -6.44 -12.76
CA ALA A 474 4.94 -7.40 -13.09
C ALA A 474 5.50 -7.13 -14.48
N ARG A 475 6.81 -7.18 -14.63
CA ARG A 475 7.54 -6.95 -15.89
C ARG A 475 8.50 -8.08 -16.14
N VAL A 476 8.44 -8.62 -17.35
CA VAL A 476 9.47 -9.51 -17.88
C VAL A 476 10.33 -8.70 -18.84
N SER A 477 11.64 -8.75 -18.62
CA SER A 477 12.63 -8.07 -19.45
C SER A 477 13.87 -8.93 -19.59
N SER A 478 14.62 -8.75 -20.68
CA SER A 478 15.84 -9.51 -20.92
C SER A 478 17.05 -8.60 -21.08
N ILE A 479 18.20 -9.09 -20.60
CA ILE A 479 19.51 -8.46 -20.78
C ILE A 479 20.55 -9.52 -21.14
N ASN A 480 21.65 -9.12 -21.79
CA ASN A 480 22.74 -10.03 -22.11
C ASN A 480 23.83 -9.99 -21.02
N VAL A 481 24.10 -11.12 -20.39
CA VAL A 481 25.15 -11.31 -19.39
C VAL A 481 26.12 -12.38 -19.90
N LYS A 482 27.30 -11.95 -20.36
CA LYS A 482 28.34 -12.84 -20.92
C LYS A 482 28.72 -13.97 -19.96
N GLY A 483 28.86 -13.67 -18.66
CA GLY A 483 29.21 -14.65 -17.63
C GLY A 483 28.15 -15.72 -17.36
N LEU A 484 26.92 -15.54 -17.88
CA LEU A 484 25.82 -16.52 -17.80
C LEU A 484 25.47 -17.07 -19.19
N GLY A 485 26.40 -16.97 -20.15
CA GLY A 485 26.26 -17.58 -21.47
C GLY A 485 25.29 -16.86 -22.40
N GLY A 486 24.96 -15.58 -22.14
CA GLY A 486 24.17 -14.75 -23.04
C GLY A 486 22.93 -14.17 -22.37
N GLU A 487 21.76 -14.38 -22.98
CA GLU A 487 20.51 -13.78 -22.53
C GLU A 487 20.06 -14.29 -21.15
N VAL A 488 19.68 -13.34 -20.29
CA VAL A 488 19.12 -13.57 -18.97
C VAL A 488 17.79 -12.83 -18.88
N ARG A 489 16.74 -13.60 -18.62
CA ARG A 489 15.39 -13.07 -18.40
C ARG A 489 15.21 -12.70 -16.94
N MET A 490 14.54 -11.60 -16.68
CA MET A 490 14.33 -11.01 -15.35
C MET A 490 12.85 -10.79 -15.08
N LEU A 491 12.42 -11.09 -13.85
CA LEU A 491 11.10 -10.76 -13.32
C LEU A 491 11.22 -9.59 -12.35
N THR A 492 10.65 -8.45 -12.72
CA THR A 492 10.54 -7.29 -11.83
C THR A 492 9.09 -7.14 -11.37
N HIS A 493 8.86 -7.01 -10.07
CA HIS A 493 7.56 -6.63 -9.50
C HIS A 493 7.71 -5.27 -8.80
N GLY A 494 6.96 -4.26 -9.27
CA GLY A 494 7.17 -2.87 -8.86
C GLY A 494 8.59 -2.38 -9.20
N THR A 495 9.37 -2.05 -8.17
CA THR A 495 10.77 -1.59 -8.27
C THR A 495 11.79 -2.65 -7.85
N THR A 496 11.35 -3.90 -7.65
CA THR A 496 12.17 -4.99 -7.11
C THR A 496 12.33 -6.10 -8.13
N LEU A 497 13.58 -6.52 -8.35
CA LEU A 497 13.92 -7.70 -9.12
C LEU A 497 13.69 -8.94 -8.22
N HIS A 498 12.72 -9.78 -8.55
CA HIS A 498 12.31 -10.95 -7.77
C HIS A 498 12.79 -12.29 -8.35
N GLY A 499 13.53 -12.25 -9.43
CA GLY A 499 14.07 -13.46 -10.02
C GLY A 499 14.70 -13.20 -11.37
N ALA A 500 15.63 -14.07 -11.71
CA ALA A 500 16.24 -14.11 -13.02
C ALA A 500 16.47 -15.56 -13.43
N GLN A 501 16.51 -15.79 -14.74
CA GLN A 501 16.84 -17.10 -15.31
C GLN A 501 17.66 -16.93 -16.58
N ALA A 502 18.84 -17.54 -16.59
CA ALA A 502 19.66 -17.64 -17.78
C ALA A 502 18.96 -18.52 -18.83
N GLN A 503 18.95 -18.07 -20.08
CA GLN A 503 18.33 -18.83 -21.18
C GLN A 503 19.27 -19.91 -21.74
N ASN A 504 20.58 -19.73 -21.52
CA ASN A 504 21.61 -20.69 -21.91
C ASN A 504 21.39 -22.04 -21.18
N PRO A 505 21.30 -23.17 -21.92
CA PRO A 505 21.07 -24.49 -21.32
C PRO A 505 22.04 -24.88 -20.21
N ALA A 506 23.31 -24.43 -20.26
CA ALA A 506 24.30 -24.74 -19.24
C ALA A 506 23.98 -24.11 -17.87
N PHE A 507 23.24 -23.00 -17.84
CA PHE A 507 22.92 -22.23 -16.64
C PHE A 507 21.40 -22.20 -16.35
N ARG A 508 20.57 -22.78 -17.22
CA ARG A 508 19.10 -22.64 -17.16
C ARG A 508 18.49 -23.12 -15.85
N CYS A 509 19.02 -24.20 -15.30
CA CYS A 509 18.59 -24.78 -14.03
C CYS A 509 19.47 -24.39 -12.85
N GLN A 510 20.34 -23.38 -13.02
CA GLN A 510 21.06 -22.77 -11.92
C GLN A 510 20.22 -21.62 -11.35
N PRO A 511 19.72 -21.71 -10.09
CA PRO A 511 19.10 -20.58 -9.43
C PRO A 511 20.05 -19.39 -9.35
N LEU A 512 19.52 -18.19 -9.57
CA LEU A 512 20.26 -16.93 -9.61
C LEU A 512 19.83 -16.00 -8.45
N LEU A 513 20.49 -14.84 -8.34
CA LEU A 513 20.22 -13.81 -7.35
C LEU A 513 20.32 -14.37 -5.92
N TYR A 514 19.32 -14.10 -5.08
CA TYR A 514 19.26 -14.53 -3.67
C TYR A 514 18.87 -16.02 -3.51
N TYR A 515 18.69 -16.76 -4.62
CA TYR A 515 18.58 -18.22 -4.57
C TYR A 515 19.86 -18.92 -5.03
N ALA A 516 20.91 -18.19 -5.39
CA ALA A 516 22.13 -18.79 -5.92
C ALA A 516 22.81 -19.71 -4.89
N ARG A 517 23.55 -20.71 -5.35
CA ARG A 517 24.06 -21.81 -4.51
C ARG A 517 24.87 -21.38 -3.29
N ASN A 518 25.54 -20.24 -3.35
CA ASN A 518 26.37 -19.72 -2.26
C ASN A 518 25.58 -18.90 -1.23
N THR A 519 24.32 -18.55 -1.53
CA THR A 519 23.47 -17.71 -0.68
C THR A 519 22.88 -18.50 0.50
N PRO A 520 22.65 -17.86 1.67
CA PRO A 520 22.02 -18.46 2.84
C PRO A 520 20.77 -19.32 2.56
N ILE A 521 19.83 -18.89 1.70
CA ILE A 521 18.64 -19.69 1.38
C ILE A 521 19.07 -21.03 0.78
N ALA A 522 19.94 -21.01 -0.24
CA ALA A 522 20.42 -22.22 -0.90
C ALA A 522 21.26 -23.11 0.02
N GLN A 523 21.99 -22.54 0.99
CA GLN A 523 22.74 -23.31 1.99
C GLN A 523 21.82 -24.19 2.83
N VAL A 524 20.60 -23.72 3.16
CA VAL A 524 19.60 -24.51 3.89
C VAL A 524 19.12 -25.69 3.05
N PHE A 525 18.76 -25.46 1.79
CA PHE A 525 18.36 -26.52 0.86
C PHE A 525 19.48 -27.54 0.64
N GLY A 526 20.73 -27.09 0.48
CA GLY A 526 21.89 -27.98 0.37
C GLY A 526 22.12 -28.84 1.60
N THR A 527 22.00 -28.25 2.80
CA THR A 527 22.21 -28.96 4.07
C THR A 527 21.11 -29.99 4.34
N LYS A 528 19.85 -29.65 4.07
CA LYS A 528 18.70 -30.55 4.26
C LYS A 528 18.63 -31.62 3.17
N GLY A 529 18.89 -31.26 1.92
CA GLY A 529 18.90 -32.19 0.78
C GLY A 529 20.02 -33.22 0.81
N ALA A 530 21.07 -32.99 1.60
CA ALA A 530 22.11 -34.00 1.85
C ALA A 530 21.64 -35.15 2.77
N GLN A 531 20.48 -35.03 3.42
CA GLN A 531 19.92 -36.10 4.24
C GLN A 531 19.30 -37.19 3.34
N PRO A 532 19.44 -38.49 3.67
CA PRO A 532 18.95 -39.59 2.85
C PRO A 532 17.44 -39.83 3.06
N ARG A 533 16.63 -38.78 2.92
CA ARG A 533 15.18 -38.83 3.07
C ARG A 533 14.50 -37.75 2.22
N PRO A 534 13.30 -37.99 1.70
CA PRO A 534 12.55 -36.99 0.96
C PRO A 534 12.17 -35.80 1.86
N LEU A 535 12.21 -34.61 1.27
CA LEU A 535 11.81 -33.37 1.92
C LEU A 535 10.38 -33.01 1.56
N ASN A 536 9.61 -32.56 2.55
CA ASN A 536 8.36 -31.84 2.33
C ASN A 536 8.60 -30.35 2.57
N VAL A 537 8.52 -29.56 1.51
CA VAL A 537 8.88 -28.14 1.49
C VAL A 537 7.62 -27.30 1.26
N GLY A 538 7.40 -26.31 2.13
CA GLY A 538 6.41 -25.28 1.92
C GLY A 538 7.09 -23.95 1.62
N VAL A 539 6.60 -23.21 0.63
CA VAL A 539 7.15 -21.90 0.24
C VAL A 539 6.01 -20.89 0.17
N LEU A 540 6.06 -19.82 0.94
CA LEU A 540 5.14 -18.69 0.81
C LEU A 540 5.74 -17.69 -0.18
N GLY A 541 5.02 -17.43 -1.26
CA GLY A 541 5.52 -16.72 -2.43
C GLY A 541 6.12 -17.67 -3.47
N LEU A 542 6.10 -17.26 -4.74
CA LEU A 542 6.62 -18.06 -5.86
C LEU A 542 7.79 -17.40 -6.60
N GLY A 543 7.72 -16.08 -6.80
CA GLY A 543 8.69 -15.37 -7.65
C GLY A 543 8.75 -15.98 -9.06
N THR A 544 9.95 -16.27 -9.57
CA THR A 544 10.17 -17.02 -10.83
C THR A 544 10.12 -18.54 -10.68
N GLY A 545 9.88 -19.05 -9.47
CA GLY A 545 9.93 -20.48 -9.17
C GLY A 545 11.35 -21.06 -9.03
N ALA A 546 12.39 -20.20 -8.93
CA ALA A 546 13.80 -20.62 -8.91
C ALA A 546 14.12 -21.69 -7.86
N ILE A 547 13.47 -21.63 -6.68
CA ILE A 547 13.71 -22.60 -5.62
C ILE A 547 13.27 -24.03 -5.98
N ALA A 548 12.37 -24.19 -6.96
CA ALA A 548 11.93 -25.51 -7.44
C ALA A 548 13.09 -26.33 -8.03
N ALA A 549 14.14 -25.68 -8.53
CA ALA A 549 15.33 -26.36 -9.05
C ALA A 549 16.15 -27.09 -7.98
N TYR A 550 15.92 -26.82 -6.69
CA TYR A 550 16.53 -27.57 -5.59
C TYR A 550 15.82 -28.88 -5.24
N SER A 551 14.61 -29.10 -5.78
CA SER A 551 13.84 -30.33 -5.51
C SER A 551 14.55 -31.57 -6.08
N GLN A 552 14.57 -32.65 -5.28
CA GLN A 552 14.95 -34.00 -5.69
C GLN A 552 13.72 -34.83 -6.06
N ALA A 553 13.92 -35.98 -6.73
CA ALA A 553 12.85 -36.79 -7.32
C ALA A 553 11.74 -37.19 -6.34
N ASP A 554 12.09 -37.50 -5.09
CA ASP A 554 11.14 -37.93 -4.05
C ASP A 554 10.63 -36.77 -3.17
N ASP A 555 11.10 -35.54 -3.42
CA ASP A 555 10.68 -34.37 -2.65
C ASP A 555 9.26 -33.94 -3.07
N LYS A 556 8.56 -33.33 -2.11
CA LYS A 556 7.31 -32.61 -2.35
C LYS A 556 7.51 -31.14 -2.02
N MET A 557 7.16 -30.26 -2.96
CA MET A 557 7.19 -28.82 -2.78
C MET A 557 5.80 -28.22 -3.00
N THR A 558 5.35 -27.38 -2.08
CA THR A 558 4.07 -26.68 -2.18
C THR A 558 4.29 -25.17 -2.07
N PHE A 559 3.92 -24.46 -3.12
CA PHE A 559 3.92 -22.99 -3.17
C PHE A 559 2.57 -22.45 -2.71
N PHE A 560 2.59 -21.51 -1.77
CA PHE A 560 1.44 -20.73 -1.33
C PHE A 560 1.55 -19.33 -1.93
N GLU A 561 0.78 -19.06 -2.98
CA GLU A 561 0.90 -17.84 -3.77
C GLU A 561 -0.42 -17.07 -3.78
N ILE A 562 -0.37 -15.75 -3.56
CA ILE A 562 -1.55 -14.91 -3.46
C ILE A 562 -1.99 -14.38 -4.84
N ASP A 563 -1.04 -14.17 -5.75
CA ASP A 563 -1.29 -13.62 -7.08
C ASP A 563 -1.32 -14.74 -8.15
N PRO A 564 -2.49 -15.03 -8.76
CA PRO A 564 -2.56 -16.01 -9.85
C PRO A 564 -1.71 -15.63 -11.07
N LEU A 565 -1.32 -14.36 -11.23
CA LEU A 565 -0.37 -13.94 -12.25
C LEU A 565 1.02 -14.55 -12.05
N MET A 566 1.50 -14.68 -10.81
CA MET A 566 2.84 -15.25 -10.54
C MET A 566 2.89 -16.73 -10.88
N ILE A 567 1.83 -17.49 -10.55
CA ILE A 567 1.71 -18.90 -10.95
C ILE A 567 1.80 -19.03 -12.46
N ARG A 568 1.03 -18.21 -13.19
CA ARG A 568 1.09 -18.21 -14.66
C ARG A 568 2.49 -17.88 -15.18
N LEU A 569 3.16 -16.86 -14.65
CA LEU A 569 4.48 -16.47 -15.14
C LEU A 569 5.58 -17.50 -14.88
N SER A 570 5.46 -18.30 -13.82
CA SER A 570 6.46 -19.33 -13.47
C SER A 570 6.16 -20.72 -14.03
N ASP A 571 4.96 -20.92 -14.58
CA ASP A 571 4.53 -22.18 -15.20
C ASP A 571 4.31 -22.07 -16.73
N ASP A 572 4.23 -20.85 -17.28
CA ASP A 572 4.06 -20.57 -18.72
C ASP A 572 5.41 -20.59 -19.47
N PRO A 573 5.50 -21.28 -20.64
CA PRO A 573 6.69 -21.27 -21.51
C PRO A 573 7.14 -19.88 -21.98
N LEU A 574 6.31 -18.84 -21.90
CA LEU A 574 6.70 -17.45 -22.19
C LEU A 574 7.40 -16.74 -21.02
N GLY A 575 7.42 -17.32 -19.83
CA GLY A 575 7.98 -16.73 -18.61
C GLY A 575 9.26 -17.42 -18.14
N PHE A 576 9.16 -18.25 -17.12
CA PHE A 576 10.28 -18.94 -16.47
C PHE A 576 10.05 -20.45 -16.47
N THR A 577 11.14 -21.23 -16.54
CA THR A 577 11.05 -22.69 -16.70
C THR A 577 11.56 -23.49 -15.51
N TYR A 578 11.91 -22.84 -14.39
CA TYR A 578 12.41 -23.55 -13.21
C TYR A 578 11.47 -24.64 -12.71
N VAL A 579 10.17 -24.36 -12.62
CA VAL A 579 9.19 -25.35 -12.15
C VAL A 579 9.04 -26.50 -13.14
N ARG A 580 8.92 -26.19 -14.43
CA ARG A 580 8.59 -27.18 -15.46
C ARG A 580 9.79 -28.03 -15.94
N GLU A 581 10.96 -27.42 -16.05
CA GLU A 581 12.16 -28.05 -16.65
C GLU A 581 13.22 -28.45 -15.61
N CYS A 582 13.25 -27.81 -14.45
CA CYS A 582 14.34 -27.99 -13.48
C CYS A 582 13.92 -28.67 -12.18
N ALA A 583 12.64 -28.61 -11.81
CA ALA A 583 12.14 -29.36 -10.67
C ALA A 583 12.17 -30.86 -10.96
N LYS A 584 12.76 -31.65 -10.05
CA LYS A 584 12.78 -33.11 -10.16
C LYS A 584 11.67 -33.76 -9.36
N GLY A 585 11.24 -33.12 -8.27
CA GLY A 585 10.19 -33.60 -7.39
C GLY A 585 8.81 -33.06 -7.73
N ALA A 586 7.80 -33.48 -6.97
CA ALA A 586 6.43 -33.01 -7.15
C ALA A 586 6.27 -31.56 -6.69
N VAL A 587 5.75 -30.70 -7.56
CA VAL A 587 5.42 -29.29 -7.26
C VAL A 587 3.92 -29.08 -7.28
N ASP A 588 3.37 -28.46 -6.24
CA ASP A 588 1.96 -28.11 -6.09
C ASP A 588 1.80 -26.60 -5.80
N PHE A 589 0.66 -26.03 -6.20
CA PHE A 589 0.34 -24.61 -6.03
C PHE A 589 -0.99 -24.45 -5.28
N LYS A 590 -0.97 -23.65 -4.20
CA LYS A 590 -2.17 -23.28 -3.44
C LYS A 590 -2.37 -21.77 -3.53
N LEU A 591 -3.45 -21.36 -4.20
CA LEU A 591 -3.76 -19.96 -4.43
C LEU A 591 -4.49 -19.34 -3.21
N GLY A 592 -3.93 -18.28 -2.63
CA GLY A 592 -4.50 -17.59 -1.46
C GLY A 592 -3.46 -16.94 -0.57
N ASP A 593 -3.91 -16.32 0.52
CA ASP A 593 -3.01 -15.79 1.55
C ASP A 593 -2.17 -16.92 2.18
N GLY A 594 -0.84 -16.79 2.12
CA GLY A 594 0.06 -17.85 2.54
C GLY A 594 -0.06 -18.22 4.02
N ARG A 595 -0.29 -17.23 4.90
CA ARG A 595 -0.45 -17.49 6.34
C ARG A 595 -1.73 -18.28 6.61
N LEU A 596 -2.84 -17.88 5.99
CA LEU A 596 -4.13 -18.56 6.14
C LEU A 596 -4.12 -19.97 5.53
N LEU A 597 -3.41 -20.17 4.42
CA LEU A 597 -3.28 -21.49 3.80
C LEU A 597 -2.38 -22.43 4.62
N VAL A 598 -1.22 -21.95 5.09
CA VAL A 598 -0.34 -22.73 5.97
C VAL A 598 -1.03 -23.11 7.27
N ALA A 599 -1.94 -22.28 7.78
CA ALA A 599 -2.74 -22.62 8.96
C ALA A 599 -3.59 -23.88 8.77
N LYS A 600 -4.02 -24.17 7.53
CA LYS A 600 -4.83 -25.33 7.15
C LYS A 600 -4.00 -26.61 6.95
N GLU A 601 -2.67 -26.50 6.88
CA GLU A 601 -1.79 -27.67 6.77
C GLU A 601 -1.68 -28.44 8.08
N PRO A 602 -1.43 -29.76 8.04
CA PRO A 602 -1.18 -30.54 9.24
C PRO A 602 0.06 -30.04 10.00
N ASP A 603 0.00 -30.15 11.33
CA ASP A 603 1.16 -29.86 12.18
C ASP A 603 2.31 -30.85 11.92
N SER A 604 3.53 -30.38 12.11
CA SER A 604 4.76 -31.17 11.91
C SER A 604 4.88 -31.82 10.52
N SER A 605 4.47 -31.09 9.48
CA SER A 605 4.46 -31.53 8.09
C SER A 605 5.72 -31.15 7.34
N PHE A 606 6.33 -29.99 7.60
CA PHE A 606 7.39 -29.42 6.76
C PHE A 606 8.81 -29.66 7.30
N ASP A 607 9.71 -30.04 6.40
CA ASP A 607 11.16 -30.06 6.63
C ASP A 607 11.78 -28.67 6.45
N ILE A 608 11.26 -27.93 5.47
CA ILE A 608 11.61 -26.55 5.18
C ILE A 608 10.32 -25.75 4.99
N LEU A 609 10.19 -24.64 5.71
CA LEU A 609 9.20 -23.59 5.43
C LEU A 609 9.94 -22.32 4.99
N LEU A 610 9.86 -21.93 3.72
CA LEU A 610 10.47 -20.68 3.23
C LEU A 610 9.42 -19.55 3.22
N MET A 611 9.70 -18.45 3.90
CA MET A 611 8.91 -17.22 3.87
C MET A 611 9.57 -16.20 2.94
N ASP A 612 9.02 -16.08 1.74
CA ASP A 612 9.52 -15.22 0.67
C ASP A 612 8.37 -14.53 -0.07
N ALA A 613 7.39 -14.05 0.72
CA ALA A 613 6.19 -13.40 0.22
C ALA A 613 6.39 -11.88 0.20
N PHE A 614 6.67 -11.35 -0.99
CA PHE A 614 6.96 -9.94 -1.20
C PHE A 614 5.96 -9.30 -2.18
N SER A 615 5.56 -8.06 -1.88
CA SER A 615 4.96 -7.16 -2.86
C SER A 615 5.94 -6.03 -3.17
N SER A 616 6.75 -6.20 -4.22
CA SER A 616 7.94 -5.36 -4.45
C SER A 616 8.90 -5.50 -3.27
N ASP A 617 9.32 -4.41 -2.62
CA ASP A 617 10.29 -4.48 -1.52
C ASP A 617 9.63 -4.67 -0.15
N ALA A 618 8.30 -4.83 -0.07
CA ALA A 618 7.58 -4.89 1.20
C ALA A 618 7.28 -6.34 1.63
N VAL A 619 7.81 -6.74 2.80
CA VAL A 619 7.38 -7.93 3.54
C VAL A 619 6.14 -7.57 4.37
N PRO A 620 5.00 -8.25 4.21
CA PRO A 620 3.83 -7.98 5.02
C PRO A 620 4.09 -8.25 6.51
N ALA A 621 3.88 -7.24 7.36
CA ALA A 621 4.18 -7.32 8.80
C ALA A 621 3.48 -8.48 9.52
N HIS A 622 2.27 -8.84 9.08
CA HIS A 622 1.48 -9.94 9.63
C HIS A 622 2.10 -11.34 9.43
N LEU A 623 3.14 -11.47 8.60
CA LEU A 623 3.92 -12.70 8.45
C LEU A 623 5.07 -12.80 9.46
N LEU A 624 5.40 -11.70 10.14
CA LEU A 624 6.52 -11.60 11.08
C LEU A 624 6.05 -11.42 12.54
N THR A 625 4.78 -11.68 12.83
CA THR A 625 4.21 -11.56 14.19
C THR A 625 4.50 -12.79 15.04
N VAL A 626 4.48 -12.65 16.36
CA VAL A 626 4.59 -13.78 17.31
C VAL A 626 3.60 -14.89 16.98
N GLU A 627 2.36 -14.55 16.66
CA GLU A 627 1.30 -15.49 16.30
C GLU A 627 1.62 -16.24 15.00
N ALA A 628 2.11 -15.52 13.98
CA ALA A 628 2.53 -16.12 12.71
C ALA A 628 3.73 -17.06 12.91
N ILE A 629 4.77 -16.62 13.63
CA ILE A 629 5.94 -17.45 13.89
C ILE A 629 5.56 -18.71 14.70
N ARG A 630 4.72 -18.57 15.73
CA ARG A 630 4.22 -19.72 16.51
C ARG A 630 3.44 -20.69 15.63
N LEU A 631 2.61 -20.18 14.72
CA LEU A 631 1.93 -20.99 13.73
C LEU A 631 2.94 -21.76 12.87
N TYR A 632 3.94 -21.10 12.28
CA TYR A 632 4.92 -21.75 11.41
C TYR A 632 5.75 -22.80 12.15
N LEU A 633 6.18 -22.51 13.38
CA LEU A 633 6.84 -23.48 14.26
C LEU A 633 5.96 -24.72 14.47
N SER A 634 4.65 -24.58 14.65
CA SER A 634 3.74 -25.75 14.77
C SER A 634 3.66 -26.61 13.50
N LYS A 635 3.99 -26.06 12.33
CA LYS A 635 3.99 -26.81 11.06
C LYS A 635 5.33 -27.48 10.73
N LEU A 636 6.44 -27.07 11.35
CA LEU A 636 7.74 -27.70 11.15
C LEU A 636 7.85 -29.10 11.78
N LYS A 637 8.56 -30.03 11.17
CA LYS A 637 8.98 -31.28 11.84
C LYS A 637 9.93 -30.97 13.02
N PRO A 638 10.19 -31.93 13.93
CA PRO A 638 11.10 -31.70 15.08
C PRO A 638 12.49 -31.18 14.69
N ASP A 639 13.04 -31.65 13.58
CA ASP A 639 14.30 -31.20 12.99
C ASP A 639 14.09 -30.25 11.80
N GLY A 640 12.86 -29.83 11.52
CA GLY A 640 12.53 -28.91 10.44
C GLY A 640 12.98 -27.48 10.72
N VAL A 641 13.18 -26.71 9.66
CA VAL A 641 13.61 -25.30 9.76
C VAL A 641 12.72 -24.39 8.93
N MET A 642 12.45 -23.21 9.44
CA MET A 642 11.84 -22.12 8.69
C MET A 642 12.93 -21.13 8.26
N ILE A 643 12.81 -20.60 7.05
CA ILE A 643 13.70 -19.58 6.49
C ILE A 643 12.87 -18.30 6.37
N LEU A 644 13.32 -17.21 6.99
CA LEU A 644 12.77 -15.88 6.80
C LEU A 644 13.72 -15.07 5.92
N HIS A 645 13.26 -14.68 4.73
CA HIS A 645 13.98 -13.72 3.89
C HIS A 645 13.64 -12.30 4.37
N LEU A 646 14.61 -11.61 4.97
CA LEU A 646 14.43 -10.31 5.65
C LEU A 646 15.04 -9.13 4.88
N SER A 647 15.60 -9.37 3.69
CA SER A 647 16.17 -8.34 2.83
C SER A 647 15.16 -7.24 2.54
N ASN A 648 15.47 -6.01 2.96
CA ASN A 648 14.59 -4.87 2.76
C ASN A 648 15.40 -3.58 2.60
N ARG A 649 15.02 -2.72 1.65
CA ARG A 649 15.70 -1.43 1.44
C ARG A 649 15.25 -0.42 2.49
N ASN A 650 13.99 -0.45 2.92
CA ASN A 650 13.35 0.63 3.68
C ASN A 650 13.13 0.33 5.16
N LEU A 651 13.05 -0.94 5.54
CA LEU A 651 12.81 -1.39 6.91
C LEU A 651 13.97 -2.24 7.42
N GLU A 652 14.27 -2.10 8.71
CA GLU A 652 15.10 -3.05 9.45
C GLU A 652 14.13 -4.08 10.07
N LEU A 653 14.10 -5.28 9.49
CA LEU A 653 13.15 -6.34 9.84
C LEU A 653 13.75 -7.41 10.75
N ASP A 654 15.06 -7.38 10.97
CA ASP A 654 15.79 -8.41 11.69
C ASP A 654 15.46 -8.37 13.19
N ALA A 655 15.61 -7.22 13.83
CA ALA A 655 15.27 -7.05 15.25
C ALA A 655 13.82 -7.45 15.58
N PRO A 656 12.77 -6.97 14.89
CA PRO A 656 11.40 -7.36 15.20
C PRO A 656 11.13 -8.85 14.92
N ALA A 657 11.72 -9.43 13.86
CA ALA A 657 11.57 -10.85 13.55
C ALA A 657 12.22 -11.73 14.64
N GLN A 658 13.44 -11.41 15.08
CA GLN A 658 14.09 -12.12 16.18
C GLN A 658 13.30 -12.04 17.48
N ALA A 659 12.80 -10.85 17.83
CA ALA A 659 11.98 -10.67 19.02
C ALA A 659 10.69 -11.52 18.93
N ALA A 660 10.06 -11.57 17.75
CA ALA A 660 8.88 -12.39 17.51
C ALA A 660 9.19 -13.89 17.64
N VAL A 661 10.34 -14.36 17.12
CA VAL A 661 10.81 -15.75 17.26
C VAL A 661 11.04 -16.12 18.72
N ALA A 662 11.75 -15.26 19.47
CA ALA A 662 12.02 -15.51 20.89
C ALA A 662 10.71 -15.59 21.69
N ALA A 663 9.77 -14.67 21.46
CA ALA A 663 8.46 -14.67 22.13
C ALA A 663 7.53 -15.82 21.67
N ALA A 664 7.74 -16.35 20.48
CA ALA A 664 7.05 -17.56 20.00
C ALA A 664 7.63 -18.86 20.58
N GLY A 665 8.79 -18.80 21.24
CA GLY A 665 9.48 -19.96 21.81
C GLY A 665 10.39 -20.69 20.81
N GLY A 666 10.76 -20.06 19.70
CA GLY A 666 11.70 -20.61 18.73
C GLY A 666 13.16 -20.25 19.02
N SER A 667 14.07 -20.83 18.27
CA SER A 667 15.50 -20.45 18.24
C SER A 667 15.87 -20.00 16.83
N ALA A 668 16.79 -19.04 16.71
CA ALA A 668 17.17 -18.51 15.40
C ALA A 668 18.68 -18.33 15.23
N LEU A 669 19.13 -18.41 13.98
CA LEU A 669 20.47 -18.01 13.52
C LEU A 669 20.32 -17.06 12.33
N ARG A 670 21.22 -16.09 12.22
CA ARG A 670 21.22 -15.09 11.14
C ARG A 670 22.46 -15.22 10.27
N GLN A 671 22.29 -14.96 8.98
CA GLN A 671 23.38 -14.74 8.04
C GLN A 671 23.05 -13.58 7.11
N TYR A 672 23.94 -12.58 7.08
CA TYR A 672 23.94 -11.54 6.05
C TYR A 672 24.98 -11.91 5.00
N TYR A 673 24.55 -11.98 3.74
CA TYR A 673 25.39 -12.37 2.61
C TYR A 673 25.70 -11.19 1.70
N THR A 674 26.96 -11.07 1.30
CA THR A 674 27.42 -10.14 0.27
C THR A 674 27.96 -10.93 -0.92
N PRO A 675 27.51 -10.67 -2.16
CA PRO A 675 28.01 -11.35 -3.35
C PRO A 675 29.51 -11.17 -3.53
N ASP A 676 30.16 -12.17 -4.12
CA ASP A 676 31.53 -12.02 -4.62
C ASP A 676 31.56 -10.90 -5.69
N PRO A 677 32.39 -9.85 -5.52
CA PRO A 677 32.54 -8.78 -6.51
C PRO A 677 32.90 -9.25 -7.93
N ASN A 678 33.48 -10.44 -8.06
CA ASN A 678 33.87 -11.05 -9.33
C ASN A 678 32.76 -11.90 -9.97
N SER A 679 31.66 -12.14 -9.27
CA SER A 679 30.53 -12.89 -9.83
C SER A 679 29.91 -12.14 -11.01
N PRO A 680 29.43 -12.85 -12.05
CA PRO A 680 28.69 -12.21 -13.13
C PRO A 680 27.51 -11.40 -12.58
N PRO A 681 27.15 -10.25 -13.18
CA PRO A 681 25.94 -9.51 -12.81
C PRO A 681 24.72 -10.43 -12.82
N LEU A 682 23.83 -10.26 -11.85
CA LEU A 682 22.64 -11.10 -11.63
C LEU A 682 22.91 -12.56 -11.20
N ALA A 683 24.16 -13.01 -11.14
CA ALA A 683 24.45 -14.36 -10.65
C ALA A 683 24.07 -14.51 -9.18
N GLU A 684 24.42 -13.52 -8.36
CA GLU A 684 24.18 -13.49 -6.92
C GLU A 684 23.74 -12.09 -6.48
N THR A 685 22.94 -12.01 -5.42
CA THR A 685 22.57 -10.73 -4.78
C THR A 685 22.72 -10.82 -3.28
N ALA A 686 22.96 -9.67 -2.63
CA ALA A 686 23.00 -9.61 -1.18
C ALA A 686 21.65 -10.02 -0.61
N GLU A 687 21.69 -10.78 0.49
CA GLU A 687 20.49 -11.16 1.22
C GLU A 687 20.73 -11.20 2.73
N ASP A 688 19.67 -10.95 3.48
CA ASP A 688 19.62 -11.07 4.93
C ASP A 688 18.61 -12.13 5.32
N VAL A 689 19.07 -13.20 5.98
CA VAL A 689 18.28 -14.39 6.23
C VAL A 689 18.33 -14.78 7.70
N LEU A 690 17.17 -15.05 8.26
CA LEU A 690 17.00 -15.63 9.58
C LEU A 690 16.45 -17.05 9.44
N ILE A 691 17.19 -18.06 9.88
CA ILE A 691 16.68 -19.42 10.00
C ILE A 691 16.16 -19.65 11.40
N VAL A 692 15.04 -20.36 11.51
CA VAL A 692 14.31 -20.55 12.75
C VAL A 692 13.97 -22.03 12.93
N GLY A 693 14.28 -22.57 14.11
CA GLY A 693 13.95 -23.92 14.52
C GLY A 693 13.07 -23.94 15.76
N ARG A 694 12.38 -25.07 16.00
CA ARG A 694 11.63 -25.32 17.23
C ARG A 694 12.51 -25.33 18.48
N SER A 695 13.78 -25.70 18.30
CA SER A 695 14.77 -25.73 19.37
C SER A 695 16.17 -25.46 18.81
N PRO A 696 17.15 -25.15 19.66
CA PRO A 696 18.55 -25.00 19.24
C PRO A 696 19.10 -26.25 18.55
N GLU A 697 18.61 -27.44 18.92
CA GLU A 697 19.05 -28.73 18.35
C GLU A 697 18.63 -28.87 16.88
N ALA A 698 17.46 -28.36 16.49
CA ALA A 698 17.01 -28.36 15.09
C ALA A 698 17.95 -27.54 14.19
N LEU A 699 18.66 -26.56 14.76
CA LEU A 699 19.61 -25.68 14.08
C LEU A 699 21.06 -26.17 14.16
N LYS A 700 21.33 -27.31 14.81
CA LYS A 700 22.70 -27.83 14.99
C LYS A 700 23.53 -27.86 13.69
N PRO A 701 23.03 -28.32 12.53
CA PRO A 701 23.82 -28.35 11.30
C PRO A 701 24.30 -26.98 10.81
N PHE A 702 23.56 -25.92 11.15
CA PHE A 702 23.88 -24.55 10.76
C PHE A 702 24.70 -23.81 11.82
N ARG A 703 24.48 -24.14 13.10
CA ARG A 703 25.23 -23.58 14.22
C ARG A 703 26.73 -23.89 14.13
N ASP A 704 27.07 -25.06 13.60
CA ASP A 704 28.45 -25.50 13.47
C ASP A 704 29.14 -24.90 12.21
N ASP A 705 28.41 -24.12 11.40
CA ASP A 705 28.93 -23.38 10.25
C ASP A 705 29.21 -21.91 10.66
N PRO A 706 30.47 -21.43 10.54
CA PRO A 706 30.87 -20.11 11.02
C PRO A 706 30.21 -18.93 10.29
N ARG A 707 29.55 -19.19 9.15
CA ARG A 707 28.81 -18.17 8.41
C ARG A 707 27.51 -17.77 9.11
N TRP A 708 26.96 -18.63 9.96
CA TRP A 708 25.74 -18.37 10.72
C TRP A 708 26.08 -17.83 12.10
N THR A 709 25.38 -16.79 12.51
CA THR A 709 25.63 -16.09 13.77
C THR A 709 24.43 -16.12 14.69
N TRP A 710 24.68 -16.11 16.00
CA TRP A 710 23.62 -15.91 16.97
C TRP A 710 23.15 -14.46 16.88
N PRO A 711 21.83 -14.25 16.80
CA PRO A 711 21.31 -12.90 16.72
C PRO A 711 21.66 -12.10 17.99
N GLN A 712 22.08 -10.84 17.83
CA GLN A 712 22.27 -9.95 18.97
C GLN A 712 20.91 -9.45 19.43
N ALA A 713 20.55 -9.71 20.69
CA ALA A 713 19.26 -9.33 21.24
C ALA A 713 19.11 -7.79 21.33
N GLU A 714 18.69 -7.16 20.24
CA GLU A 714 18.15 -5.80 20.31
C GLU A 714 16.85 -5.85 21.13
N LYS A 715 16.72 -4.96 22.12
CA LYS A 715 15.53 -4.85 22.96
C LYS A 715 14.41 -4.11 22.21
N VAL A 716 13.91 -4.68 21.13
CA VAL A 716 12.68 -4.19 20.46
C VAL A 716 11.48 -4.98 20.94
N ARG A 717 10.31 -4.32 20.97
CA ARG A 717 9.04 -5.00 21.27
C ARG A 717 8.72 -5.93 20.08
N PRO A 718 8.42 -7.22 20.32
CA PRO A 718 8.04 -8.13 19.24
C PRO A 718 6.75 -7.63 18.57
N TRP A 719 6.69 -7.76 17.24
CA TRP A 719 5.46 -7.55 16.52
C TRP A 719 4.47 -8.67 16.86
N THR A 720 3.23 -8.29 17.11
CA THR A 720 2.11 -9.21 17.37
C THR A 720 0.99 -8.89 16.40
N ASP A 721 0.02 -9.76 16.28
CA ASP A 721 -1.17 -9.43 15.49
C ASP A 721 -1.83 -8.13 15.96
N ASP A 722 -1.79 -7.79 17.26
CA ASP A 722 -2.36 -6.53 17.80
C ASP A 722 -1.39 -5.32 17.78
N TYR A 723 -0.14 -5.48 17.34
CA TYR A 723 0.89 -4.44 17.45
C TYR A 723 2.02 -4.56 16.43
N THR A 724 2.28 -3.48 15.71
CA THR A 724 3.42 -3.33 14.78
C THR A 724 4.05 -1.95 14.93
N ASP A 725 5.36 -1.85 14.70
CA ASP A 725 6.11 -0.59 14.71
C ASP A 725 6.93 -0.45 13.42
N LEU A 726 6.24 -0.10 12.33
CA LEU A 726 6.86 0.11 11.02
C LEU A 726 7.72 1.37 10.98
N PHE A 727 7.31 2.43 11.68
CA PHE A 727 8.07 3.67 11.74
C PHE A 727 9.40 3.48 12.47
N GLY A 728 9.42 2.80 13.62
CA GLY A 728 10.65 2.48 14.33
C GLY A 728 11.60 1.61 13.52
N ALA A 729 11.09 0.62 12.77
CA ALA A 729 11.88 -0.18 11.84
C ALA A 729 12.51 0.66 10.71
N MET A 730 11.77 1.63 10.16
CA MET A 730 12.29 2.57 9.17
C MET A 730 13.40 3.47 9.75
N VAL A 731 13.19 4.00 10.96
CA VAL A 731 14.19 4.86 11.64
C VAL A 731 15.48 4.08 11.93
N ARG A 732 15.38 2.82 12.38
CA ARG A 732 16.57 1.95 12.58
C ARG A 732 17.31 1.73 11.26
N ARG A 733 16.58 1.44 10.17
CA ARG A 733 17.19 1.28 8.84
C ARG A 733 17.94 2.52 8.35
N LEU A 734 17.38 3.71 8.58
CA LEU A 734 18.04 4.97 8.24
C LEU A 734 19.33 5.17 9.06
N ARG A 735 19.31 4.82 10.35
CA ARG A 735 20.50 4.88 11.21
C ARG A 735 21.59 3.91 10.77
N GLU A 736 21.24 2.66 10.45
CA GLU A 736 22.19 1.68 9.90
C GLU A 736 22.89 2.22 8.65
N ARG A 737 22.12 2.74 7.68
CA ARG A 737 22.67 3.33 6.47
C ARG A 737 23.60 4.51 6.76
N SER A 738 23.23 5.38 7.69
CA SER A 738 24.09 6.51 8.08
C SER A 738 25.42 6.08 8.73
N ARG A 739 25.40 4.99 9.52
CA ARG A 739 26.62 4.42 10.12
C ARG A 739 27.54 3.80 9.07
N LEU A 740 26.97 3.09 8.11
CA LEU A 740 27.73 2.50 7.00
C LEU A 740 28.38 3.58 6.12
N LEU A 741 27.68 4.70 5.88
CA LEU A 741 28.24 5.84 5.16
C LEU A 741 29.32 6.58 5.95
N GLY A 742 29.16 6.72 7.27
CA GLY A 742 30.14 7.40 8.14
C GLY A 742 31.36 6.57 8.54
N GLN A 743 31.40 5.28 8.21
CA GLN A 743 32.60 4.41 8.35
C GLN A 743 33.45 4.37 7.07
N GLY A 744 33.04 5.08 6.02
CA GLY A 744 33.74 5.17 4.73
C GLY A 744 34.56 6.44 4.54
N ASP A 745 34.72 7.29 5.56
CA ASP A 745 35.58 8.49 5.56
C ASP A 745 36.91 8.23 6.29
#